data_AF-A0A2T7PXJ3-F1
#
_entry.id   AF-A0A2T7PXJ3-F1
#
_cell.length_a   1.000
_cell.length_b   1.000
_cell.length_c   1.000
_cell.angle_alpha   90.00
_cell.angle_beta   90.00
_cell.angle_gamma   90.00
#
_symmetry.space_group_name_H-M   'P 1'
#
loop_
_entity.id
_entity.type
_entity.pdbx_description
1 polymer ?
#
loop_
_entity_poly.entity_id
_entity_poly.type
_entity_poly.pdbx_seq_one_letter_code
_entity_poly.pdbx_strand_id
1 'polypeptide(L)'
;MRVSLSRDYPCERLGCIGVSRDVQRTGGARRLGFPLQTIPGPIHRLHLRHRQPRIVFLDKNDMNFDLSFLSSIRLVTGYVLIVGVHADYVPLTSLQIIRGKTLFHYPQSDDDYSLFVALNYDRNNKSIGLKELRFTSLAEILAGKVFFMNNNQLCYENTINWQDLNPYVTPPVEFRFNSTDYRRPCDTLGLECHASCYSNITEKRHCWGAGEGMCQKLSQGDACHPSCERRCFGKLPNQCCYQECAGGCNGPKKTDCFACRSFIDDGKCVPYCPPTIIYDFRQMINIINPDAKFAYGGICVKECPGFLLQDSGSCVRACPAGKHAKDGKTCEPCEGPCPRTCKGTEGAEFLNAENLKNFTDCTTIDGSLRILKHSFLEDPHYNIPPLHPSNLSVLNSVREITGFLLIQSDDKDFVDLSFLSNLEVIHGRQLDNGHSLNILATPIRSLELTSLKSVRNGNVVFVGNSNLCYIYTINWTRILYTKEQKILLHTNRAPANCSHDGEVCHPQCSADGCWGKGPNKCLTCRQYVDDEERVCLSSCSERPLLYYAGNGKCKRCHSECANSCTGPENHECDDCAHVAILSLEDGKKRCLDACPGAMYPDENHVCQPCHSTCTGCTGPSDIVKEGGCNTCEVGIRKDPFETAITCLPQDTDSCEPGYHLSTVSSTNPGPMAGRRVCEPCHHFCLTCDGPSVRYCTSCRYFADLDGLCIDFCPQYAYGDNITKKCIQCHAECRGVCFGSSSLECNSCTNFKIYLDEEKQQFNCTPGCPASLPYQVRDSNTDENRNVCADESHPEVQLMLQKDRESKGEKPRYIGDETNTAIRREEEDHHCDRFHHLRHSVPGWTLTLFGYYCQKRAKAKEKTAELTARMTGYDDIEPITPTNAQPDLAKLRLIKESELRKGGIIGSGAFGTVYKVKRCRDSPHW
;
A
#
# COMPACT_ATOMS: atom_id res chain seq x y z
N MET A 1 -6.94 6.46 36.40
CA MET A 1 -7.56 5.70 35.31
C MET A 1 -9.06 5.80 35.50
N ARG A 2 -9.82 6.28 34.50
CA ARG A 2 -11.30 6.37 34.60
C ARG A 2 -11.95 5.99 33.27
N VAL A 3 -11.93 4.70 32.97
CA VAL A 3 -12.78 4.12 31.92
C VAL A 3 -14.22 4.30 32.37
N SER A 4 -14.99 5.12 31.65
CA SER A 4 -16.40 5.37 31.97
C SER A 4 -17.31 4.31 31.34
N LEU A 5 -17.11 3.05 31.72
CA LEU A 5 -18.19 2.07 31.61
C LEU A 5 -19.22 2.42 32.68
N SER A 6 -20.48 2.55 32.27
CA SER A 6 -21.59 2.49 33.22
C SER A 6 -21.55 1.12 33.90
N ARG A 7 -22.05 1.04 35.14
CA ARG A 7 -22.46 -0.26 35.69
C ARG A 7 -23.79 -0.64 35.04
N ASP A 8 -23.71 -1.11 33.80
CA ASP A 8 -24.65 -1.94 33.05
C ASP A 8 -24.03 -2.19 31.65
N TYR A 9 -24.22 -3.39 31.10
CA TYR A 9 -23.63 -3.94 29.85
C TYR A 9 -22.12 -4.30 29.87
N PRO A 10 -21.76 -5.60 29.67
CA PRO A 10 -20.40 -6.04 29.36
C PRO A 10 -19.87 -5.51 28.01
N CYS A 11 -18.55 -5.30 27.89
CA CYS A 11 -17.88 -5.14 26.58
C CYS A 11 -17.72 -6.51 25.88
N GLU A 12 -18.87 -7.10 25.55
CA GLU A 12 -19.05 -8.26 24.68
C GLU A 12 -20.10 -7.86 23.63
N ARG A 13 -19.79 -8.09 22.34
CA ARG A 13 -20.28 -7.40 21.13
C ARG A 13 -19.37 -6.21 20.81
N LEU A 14 -19.93 -5.04 20.51
CA LEU A 14 -19.24 -4.05 19.68
C LEU A 14 -18.11 -3.35 20.46
N GLY A 15 -16.96 -3.23 19.81
CA GLY A 15 -15.70 -2.84 20.46
C GLY A 15 -15.70 -1.41 20.97
N CYS A 16 -15.08 -1.24 22.14
CA CYS A 16 -15.30 -0.09 23.02
C CYS A 16 -14.56 1.19 22.54
N ILE A 17 -15.25 2.34 22.50
CA ILE A 17 -14.68 3.64 22.09
C ILE A 17 -14.05 4.35 23.30
N GLY A 18 -12.81 4.83 23.17
CA GLY A 18 -12.08 5.54 24.23
C GLY A 18 -12.04 7.07 24.07
N VAL A 19 -11.41 7.74 25.04
CA VAL A 19 -11.53 9.20 25.27
C VAL A 19 -10.19 9.93 25.04
N SER A 20 -10.27 11.14 24.48
CA SER A 20 -9.13 12.02 24.19
C SER A 20 -9.15 13.30 25.06
N ARG A 21 -8.00 13.62 25.69
CA ARG A 21 -7.61 14.91 26.29
C ARG A 21 -6.08 15.00 26.34
N ASP A 22 -5.55 16.19 26.10
CA ASP A 22 -4.11 16.51 26.19
C ASP A 22 -3.70 16.99 27.59
N VAL A 23 -2.39 17.12 27.83
CA VAL A 23 -1.77 17.35 29.15
C VAL A 23 -1.97 18.80 29.63
N GLN A 24 -3.20 19.13 30.04
CA GLN A 24 -3.49 20.33 30.83
C GLN A 24 -3.62 19.99 32.32
N ARG A 25 -2.80 20.66 33.13
CA ARG A 25 -2.68 20.45 34.58
C ARG A 25 -3.82 21.15 35.34
N THR A 26 -5.02 20.56 35.34
CA THR A 26 -6.17 21.07 36.09
C THR A 26 -5.92 20.96 37.60
N GLY A 27 -5.56 22.09 38.24
CA GLY A 27 -5.35 22.15 39.69
C GLY A 27 -6.66 22.19 40.50
N GLY A 28 -6.53 21.96 41.82
CA GLY A 28 -7.61 22.11 42.79
C GLY A 28 -8.09 20.78 43.38
N ALA A 29 -7.76 20.55 44.65
CA ALA A 29 -8.24 19.39 45.41
C ALA A 29 -9.04 19.82 46.65
N ARG A 30 -10.13 19.07 46.93
CA ARG A 30 -11.01 19.07 48.13
C ARG A 30 -12.16 20.10 48.19
N ARG A 31 -13.35 19.56 48.53
CA ARG A 31 -14.63 20.21 48.92
C ARG A 31 -15.29 21.00 47.79
N LEU A 32 -16.62 20.96 47.56
CA LEU A 32 -17.75 20.92 48.51
C LEU A 32 -18.76 19.78 48.22
N GLY A 33 -19.77 19.65 49.10
CA GLY A 33 -20.93 18.77 48.93
C GLY A 33 -22.15 19.44 48.29
N PHE A 34 -23.19 18.65 48.05
CA PHE A 34 -24.54 19.02 47.58
C PHE A 34 -25.23 20.12 48.41
N PRO A 35 -26.36 20.70 47.94
CA PRO A 35 -26.68 21.16 46.58
C PRO A 35 -27.42 22.54 46.54
N LEU A 36 -27.54 23.21 45.39
CA LEU A 36 -28.81 23.82 44.88
C LEU A 36 -28.66 24.59 43.53
N GLN A 37 -29.82 24.95 42.98
CA GLN A 37 -30.17 25.45 41.65
C GLN A 37 -29.54 26.79 41.16
N THR A 38 -29.36 26.89 39.84
CA THR A 38 -29.53 28.10 38.97
C THR A 38 -28.59 29.31 39.18
N ILE A 39 -28.36 30.24 38.23
CA ILE A 39 -28.90 30.48 36.86
C ILE A 39 -27.69 30.70 35.87
N PRO A 40 -27.81 31.14 34.58
CA PRO A 40 -26.79 30.88 33.54
C PRO A 40 -25.90 32.08 33.15
N GLY A 41 -24.89 31.83 32.29
CA GLY A 41 -24.13 32.84 31.56
C GLY A 41 -23.13 32.20 30.57
N PRO A 42 -22.91 32.75 29.35
CA PRO A 42 -22.12 32.09 28.31
C PRO A 42 -20.67 32.59 28.23
N ILE A 43 -19.79 31.81 27.59
CA ILE A 43 -18.81 32.31 26.59
C ILE A 43 -18.16 31.16 25.79
N HIS A 44 -17.88 31.45 24.51
CA HIS A 44 -17.17 30.68 23.47
C HIS A 44 -17.29 29.15 23.36
N ARG A 45 -17.89 28.72 22.24
CA ARG A 45 -17.63 27.44 21.58
C ARG A 45 -16.15 27.34 21.18
N LEU A 46 -15.57 26.14 21.28
CA LEU A 46 -14.46 25.72 20.41
C LEU A 46 -14.86 24.42 19.70
N HIS A 47 -14.77 24.38 18.38
CA HIS A 47 -14.96 23.15 17.60
C HIS A 47 -13.64 22.38 17.55
N LEU A 48 -13.63 21.09 17.89
CA LEU A 48 -12.55 20.17 17.51
C LEU A 48 -13.09 18.75 17.30
N ARG A 49 -12.46 18.01 16.37
CA ARG A 49 -12.95 16.76 15.78
C ARG A 49 -12.59 15.50 16.61
N HIS A 50 -13.03 14.34 16.08
CA HIS A 50 -12.68 12.94 16.37
C HIS A 50 -12.04 12.60 17.74
N ARG A 51 -12.79 11.86 18.56
CA ARG A 51 -12.29 11.23 19.80
C ARG A 51 -11.93 9.77 19.55
N GLN A 52 -10.73 9.39 19.98
CA GLN A 52 -10.16 8.03 19.95
C GLN A 52 -9.60 7.69 21.35
N PRO A 53 -9.26 6.41 21.64
CA PRO A 53 -8.74 6.01 22.96
C PRO A 53 -7.40 6.65 23.33
N ARG A 54 -7.29 7.09 24.59
CA ARG A 54 -6.03 7.38 25.28
C ARG A 54 -6.07 6.78 26.68
N ILE A 55 -4.90 6.41 27.23
CA ILE A 55 -4.73 5.95 28.61
C ILE A 55 -3.75 6.90 29.30
N VAL A 56 -4.21 7.65 30.31
CA VAL A 56 -3.35 8.54 31.10
C VAL A 56 -3.84 8.65 32.55
N PHE A 57 -2.89 8.91 33.46
CA PHE A 57 -3.03 9.27 34.88
C PHE A 57 -3.67 8.24 35.82
N LEU A 58 -2.86 7.70 36.72
CA LEU A 58 -3.28 7.19 38.03
C LEU A 58 -2.76 8.13 39.14
N ASP A 59 -3.28 9.37 39.17
CA ASP A 59 -2.98 10.32 40.26
C ASP A 59 -3.70 9.93 41.55
N LYS A 60 -3.10 8.99 42.30
CA LYS A 60 -3.34 8.69 43.72
C LYS A 60 -2.34 7.66 44.24
N ASN A 61 -1.84 7.85 45.45
CA ASN A 61 -0.96 6.92 46.15
C ASN A 61 -1.71 5.69 46.74
N ASP A 62 -2.74 5.22 46.06
CA ASP A 62 -3.48 4.00 46.39
C ASP A 62 -2.84 2.83 45.60
N MET A 63 -2.01 2.00 46.24
CA MET A 63 -1.23 0.94 45.58
C MET A 63 -2.06 -0.24 45.03
N ASN A 64 -3.39 -0.17 45.08
CA ASN A 64 -4.34 -1.26 44.80
C ASN A 64 -5.23 -1.02 43.57
N PHE A 65 -4.71 -0.37 42.52
CA PHE A 65 -5.42 -0.29 41.24
C PHE A 65 -5.31 -1.59 40.45
N ASP A 66 -6.40 -2.37 40.40
CA ASP A 66 -6.47 -3.53 39.52
C ASP A 66 -6.47 -3.10 38.04
N LEU A 67 -5.55 -3.67 37.28
CA LEU A 67 -5.38 -3.48 35.83
C LEU A 67 -5.73 -4.74 35.04
N SER A 68 -6.18 -5.82 35.69
CA SER A 68 -6.48 -7.14 35.10
C SER A 68 -7.28 -7.08 33.80
N PHE A 69 -8.27 -6.18 33.73
CA PHE A 69 -9.14 -6.00 32.58
C PHE A 69 -8.41 -5.59 31.28
N LEU A 70 -7.18 -5.06 31.36
CA LEU A 70 -6.37 -4.77 30.16
C LEU A 70 -5.97 -6.05 29.41
N SER A 71 -5.96 -7.21 30.09
CA SER A 71 -5.58 -8.49 29.48
C SER A 71 -6.51 -8.95 28.36
N SER A 72 -7.72 -8.39 28.24
CA SER A 72 -8.66 -8.69 27.15
C SER A 72 -8.33 -7.99 25.82
N ILE A 73 -7.47 -6.98 25.83
CA ILE A 73 -7.18 -6.15 24.65
C ILE A 73 -6.26 -6.91 23.69
N ARG A 74 -6.72 -7.19 22.46
CA ARG A 74 -5.94 -7.91 21.43
C ARG A 74 -5.33 -7.04 20.33
N LEU A 75 -5.94 -5.89 20.02
CA LEU A 75 -5.52 -5.03 18.90
C LEU A 75 -5.65 -3.56 19.30
N VAL A 76 -4.66 -2.75 18.91
CA VAL A 76 -4.71 -1.30 19.00
C VAL A 76 -4.53 -0.70 17.60
N THR A 77 -5.50 0.08 17.12
CA THR A 77 -5.47 0.65 15.77
C THR A 77 -4.49 1.82 15.64
N GLY A 78 -4.40 2.66 16.68
CA GLY A 78 -3.46 3.79 16.76
C GLY A 78 -2.22 3.44 17.58
N TYR A 79 -1.89 4.30 18.53
CA TYR A 79 -0.76 4.14 19.47
C TYR A 79 -1.16 3.66 20.88
N VAL A 80 -0.18 3.18 21.64
CA VAL A 80 -0.27 2.86 23.07
C VAL A 80 0.54 3.89 23.87
N LEU A 81 -0.09 4.51 24.87
CA LEU A 81 0.52 5.50 25.75
C LEU A 81 0.45 5.03 27.20
N ILE A 82 1.60 4.97 27.88
CA ILE A 82 1.73 4.51 29.28
C ILE A 82 2.55 5.56 30.03
N VAL A 83 1.85 6.50 30.67
CA VAL A 83 2.47 7.64 31.38
C VAL A 83 1.84 7.88 32.74
N GLY A 84 2.67 8.03 33.77
CA GLY A 84 2.26 8.26 35.15
C GLY A 84 1.56 7.05 35.79
N VAL A 85 2.08 5.84 35.54
CA VAL A 85 1.64 4.58 36.13
C VAL A 85 2.54 4.23 37.32
N HIS A 86 1.94 4.11 38.51
CA HIS A 86 2.59 3.73 39.76
C HIS A 86 2.34 2.26 40.18
N ALA A 87 1.63 1.49 39.33
CA ALA A 87 1.35 0.07 39.55
C ALA A 87 2.50 -0.81 39.03
N ASP A 88 2.76 -1.93 39.72
CA ASP A 88 3.91 -2.81 39.46
C ASP A 88 3.98 -3.36 38.03
N TYR A 89 2.85 -3.62 37.36
CA TYR A 89 2.84 -4.18 36.00
C TYR A 89 1.65 -3.70 35.18
N VAL A 90 1.81 -3.64 33.85
CA VAL A 90 0.70 -3.45 32.89
C VAL A 90 0.39 -4.78 32.19
N PRO A 91 -0.76 -5.42 32.47
CA PRO A 91 -1.10 -6.76 31.95
C PRO A 91 -1.81 -6.71 30.59
N LEU A 92 -1.14 -6.20 29.55
CA LEU A 92 -1.63 -6.28 28.16
C LEU A 92 -1.26 -7.65 27.53
N THR A 93 -1.55 -8.74 28.25
CA THR A 93 -1.02 -10.09 27.95
C THR A 93 -1.56 -10.71 26.66
N SER A 94 -2.77 -10.34 26.23
CA SER A 94 -3.34 -10.77 24.95
C SER A 94 -3.16 -9.78 23.81
N LEU A 95 -2.44 -8.66 24.00
CA LEU A 95 -2.23 -7.68 22.93
C LEU A 95 -1.34 -8.31 21.86
N GLN A 96 -1.84 -8.43 20.63
CA GLN A 96 -1.14 -9.09 19.51
C GLN A 96 -0.50 -8.08 18.55
N ILE A 97 -1.18 -6.96 18.28
CA ILE A 97 -0.77 -6.01 17.24
C ILE A 97 -1.08 -4.55 17.59
N ILE A 98 -0.13 -3.66 17.27
CA ILE A 98 -0.30 -2.20 17.26
C ILE A 98 -0.20 -1.74 15.80
N ARG A 99 -1.31 -1.26 15.21
CA ARG A 99 -1.35 -0.91 13.78
C ARG A 99 -0.79 0.48 13.46
N GLY A 100 -0.70 1.40 14.42
CA GLY A 100 -0.08 2.71 14.22
C GLY A 100 -0.75 3.63 13.19
N LYS A 101 -2.04 3.42 12.84
CA LYS A 101 -2.82 4.31 11.95
C LYS A 101 -2.89 5.77 12.44
N THR A 102 -2.67 5.97 13.73
CA THR A 102 -2.43 7.28 14.35
C THR A 102 -1.28 7.11 15.31
N LEU A 103 -0.37 8.09 15.33
CA LEU A 103 0.84 8.07 16.15
C LEU A 103 0.78 9.16 17.23
N PHE A 104 1.63 9.02 18.25
CA PHE A 104 1.81 10.00 19.30
C PHE A 104 3.02 10.87 18.98
N HIS A 105 2.75 12.10 18.56
CA HIS A 105 3.76 13.13 18.41
C HIS A 105 4.21 13.65 19.78
N TYR A 106 5.51 13.62 20.06
CA TYR A 106 6.08 14.15 21.30
C TYR A 106 6.82 15.47 21.03
N PRO A 107 6.38 16.64 21.55
CA PRO A 107 6.92 17.97 21.18
C PRO A 107 8.40 18.27 21.54
N GLN A 108 9.20 17.28 21.86
CA GLN A 108 10.66 17.34 22.06
C GLN A 108 11.38 16.24 21.24
N SER A 109 10.76 15.82 20.13
CA SER A 109 11.28 14.89 19.15
C SER A 109 10.66 15.19 17.79
N ASP A 110 11.41 14.98 16.71
CA ASP A 110 10.89 15.03 15.34
C ASP A 110 10.24 13.68 14.93
N ASP A 111 10.25 12.70 15.84
CA ASP A 111 9.74 11.35 15.68
C ASP A 111 8.34 11.13 16.27
N ASP A 112 7.56 10.29 15.60
CA ASP A 112 6.20 9.92 15.95
C ASP A 112 6.09 8.45 16.42
N TYR A 113 5.40 8.24 17.55
CA TYR A 113 5.52 7.01 18.32
C TYR A 113 4.22 6.18 18.36
N SER A 114 4.32 4.86 18.16
CA SER A 114 3.21 3.90 18.27
C SER A 114 3.15 3.20 19.64
N LEU A 115 4.25 3.19 20.39
CA LEU A 115 4.29 2.79 21.80
C LEU A 115 5.17 3.78 22.57
N PHE A 116 4.58 4.57 23.46
CA PHE A 116 5.28 5.59 24.26
C PHE A 116 5.09 5.32 25.76
N VAL A 117 6.19 5.03 26.46
CA VAL A 117 6.20 4.60 27.86
C VAL A 117 7.10 5.54 28.66
N ALA A 118 6.55 6.43 29.49
CA ALA A 118 7.35 7.44 30.17
C ALA A 118 6.89 7.82 31.58
N LEU A 119 7.83 8.25 32.42
CA LEU A 119 7.57 8.87 33.74
C LEU A 119 6.73 7.98 34.67
N ASN A 120 6.92 6.65 34.59
CA ASN A 120 6.15 5.67 35.37
C ASN A 120 6.82 5.35 36.72
N TYR A 121 7.02 6.38 37.56
CA TYR A 121 7.65 6.28 38.88
C TYR A 121 7.21 7.40 39.82
N ASP A 122 7.16 7.13 41.13
CA ASP A 122 6.96 8.19 42.12
C ASP A 122 8.29 8.92 42.42
N ARG A 123 8.23 10.26 42.52
CA ARG A 123 9.41 11.10 42.76
C ARG A 123 9.90 11.11 44.21
N ASN A 124 9.05 10.71 45.16
CA ASN A 124 9.32 10.76 46.60
C ASN A 124 9.70 9.37 47.13
N ASN A 125 9.04 8.32 46.63
CA ASN A 125 9.30 6.93 46.99
C ASN A 125 9.86 6.13 45.80
N LYS A 126 11.18 5.92 45.80
CA LYS A 126 11.91 5.15 44.78
C LYS A 126 11.48 3.68 44.63
N SER A 127 10.68 3.12 45.54
CA SER A 127 10.13 1.75 45.41
C SER A 127 8.81 1.65 44.64
N ILE A 128 8.18 2.80 44.33
CA ILE A 128 6.90 2.88 43.62
C ILE A 128 7.13 3.29 42.17
N GLY A 129 6.60 2.48 41.25
CA GLY A 129 6.72 2.68 39.81
C GLY A 129 6.45 1.38 39.05
N LEU A 130 6.35 1.51 37.74
CA LEU A 130 6.15 0.38 36.83
C LEU A 130 7.41 -0.51 36.80
N LYS A 131 7.23 -1.82 37.04
CA LYS A 131 8.31 -2.82 37.11
C LYS A 131 8.33 -3.76 35.90
N GLU A 132 7.17 -4.07 35.31
CA GLU A 132 7.06 -4.99 34.14
C GLU A 132 6.01 -4.51 33.11
N LEU A 133 6.31 -4.69 31.82
CA LEU A 133 5.34 -4.60 30.72
C LEU A 133 5.00 -6.01 30.22
N ARG A 134 3.85 -6.55 30.61
CA ARG A 134 3.51 -7.96 30.33
C ARG A 134 2.85 -8.13 28.96
N PHE A 135 3.58 -7.87 27.89
CA PHE A 135 3.06 -7.88 26.51
C PHE A 135 3.28 -9.25 25.82
N THR A 136 2.97 -10.34 26.53
CA THR A 136 3.35 -11.71 26.18
C THR A 136 2.80 -12.27 24.86
N SER A 137 1.81 -11.60 24.26
CA SER A 137 1.29 -11.94 22.92
C SER A 137 1.70 -10.95 21.83
N LEU A 138 2.40 -9.86 22.16
CA LEU A 138 2.69 -8.78 21.20
C LEU A 138 3.69 -9.30 20.17
N ALA A 139 3.26 -9.25 18.91
CA ALA A 139 3.91 -9.95 17.82
C ALA A 139 4.22 -9.02 16.63
N GLU A 140 3.48 -7.91 16.45
CA GLU A 140 3.82 -6.92 15.43
C GLU A 140 3.39 -5.48 15.77
N ILE A 141 4.22 -4.53 15.35
CA ILE A 141 3.96 -3.09 15.29
C ILE A 141 4.11 -2.71 13.81
N LEU A 142 3.05 -2.21 13.17
CA LEU A 142 3.04 -1.95 11.73
C LEU A 142 3.60 -0.59 11.32
N ALA A 143 3.58 0.40 12.21
CA ALA A 143 4.02 1.78 11.96
C ALA A 143 4.41 2.49 13.26
N GLY A 144 5.18 3.57 13.14
CA GLY A 144 5.64 4.42 14.26
C GLY A 144 6.77 3.79 15.10
N LYS A 145 7.49 4.62 15.85
CA LYS A 145 8.59 4.19 16.73
C LYS A 145 8.11 3.77 18.12
N VAL A 146 8.94 2.99 18.82
CA VAL A 146 8.79 2.71 20.26
C VAL A 146 9.68 3.65 21.08
N PHE A 147 9.19 4.17 22.20
CA PHE A 147 9.93 5.12 23.03
C PHE A 147 9.76 4.88 24.52
N PHE A 148 10.89 4.90 25.24
CA PHE A 148 10.95 4.77 26.70
C PHE A 148 11.67 5.98 27.31
N MET A 149 11.06 6.64 28.29
CA MET A 149 11.68 7.77 29.01
C MET A 149 11.47 7.75 30.53
N ASN A 150 12.58 7.69 31.29
CA ASN A 150 12.61 7.74 32.76
C ASN A 150 11.55 6.80 33.41
N ASN A 151 11.69 5.49 33.18
CA ASN A 151 10.87 4.45 33.81
C ASN A 151 11.66 3.78 34.94
N ASN A 152 11.86 4.53 36.03
CA ASN A 152 12.90 4.27 37.04
C ASN A 152 12.86 2.88 37.72
N GLN A 153 11.76 2.14 37.67
CA GLN A 153 11.61 0.80 38.28
C GLN A 153 11.47 -0.36 37.28
N LEU A 154 11.41 -0.04 35.98
CA LEU A 154 11.14 -0.99 34.90
C LEU A 154 12.36 -1.91 34.67
N CYS A 155 12.07 -3.17 34.39
CA CYS A 155 13.03 -4.18 33.94
C CYS A 155 12.53 -4.85 32.65
N TYR A 156 13.43 -5.60 32.00
CA TYR A 156 13.20 -6.47 30.83
C TYR A 156 12.99 -5.76 29.49
N GLU A 157 12.72 -4.45 29.47
CA GLU A 157 12.45 -3.67 28.25
C GLU A 157 13.64 -3.62 27.27
N ASN A 158 14.85 -3.77 27.82
CA ASN A 158 16.12 -3.89 27.12
C ASN A 158 16.42 -5.31 26.59
N THR A 159 15.68 -6.33 27.05
CA THR A 159 15.87 -7.72 26.59
C THR A 159 15.05 -8.04 25.35
N ILE A 160 14.02 -7.25 25.03
CA ILE A 160 13.14 -7.48 23.88
C ILE A 160 13.87 -7.22 22.56
N ASN A 161 13.74 -8.17 21.63
CA ASN A 161 14.12 -7.98 20.23
C ASN A 161 13.05 -7.13 19.53
N TRP A 162 13.24 -5.80 19.57
CA TRP A 162 12.33 -4.84 18.96
C TRP A 162 12.33 -4.86 17.42
N GLN A 163 13.37 -5.43 16.77
CA GLN A 163 13.43 -5.54 15.30
C GLN A 163 12.48 -6.63 14.77
N ASP A 164 12.23 -7.69 15.54
CA ASP A 164 11.21 -8.69 15.22
C ASP A 164 9.79 -8.08 15.28
N LEU A 165 9.54 -7.23 16.28
CA LEU A 165 8.23 -6.59 16.48
C LEU A 165 7.97 -5.45 15.47
N ASN A 166 8.98 -4.62 15.20
CA ASN A 166 8.87 -3.45 14.33
C ASN A 166 9.97 -3.45 13.25
N PRO A 167 9.91 -4.36 12.27
CA PRO A 167 10.94 -4.49 11.23
C PRO A 167 10.98 -3.31 10.26
N TYR A 168 9.95 -2.46 10.29
CA TYR A 168 9.69 -1.40 9.31
C TYR A 168 10.41 -0.07 9.62
N VAL A 169 10.99 0.07 10.81
CA VAL A 169 11.58 1.32 11.28
C VAL A 169 12.94 1.08 11.93
N THR A 170 13.94 1.88 11.55
CA THR A 170 15.32 1.77 12.05
C THR A 170 15.78 3.10 12.64
N PRO A 171 16.15 3.17 13.94
CA PRO A 171 15.98 2.14 14.95
C PRO A 171 14.48 1.93 15.31
N PRO A 172 14.07 0.71 15.70
CA PRO A 172 12.67 0.41 16.04
C PRO A 172 12.25 0.95 17.42
N VAL A 173 13.22 1.19 18.29
CA VAL A 173 13.04 1.64 19.68
C VAL A 173 14.09 2.69 20.06
N GLU A 174 13.69 3.65 20.90
CA GLU A 174 14.54 4.66 21.52
C GLU A 174 14.39 4.63 23.05
N PHE A 175 15.50 4.74 23.78
CA PHE A 175 15.54 4.83 25.24
C PHE A 175 16.21 6.15 25.67
N ARG A 176 15.47 7.05 26.32
CA ARG A 176 16.03 8.24 26.98
C ARG A 176 15.99 8.06 28.50
N PHE A 177 17.08 8.38 29.17
CA PHE A 177 17.15 8.34 30.64
C PHE A 177 17.94 9.53 31.18
N ASN A 178 17.36 10.29 32.09
CA ASN A 178 18.02 11.43 32.72
C ASN A 178 19.01 10.93 33.80
N SER A 179 20.26 11.39 33.75
CA SER A 179 21.33 10.97 34.69
C SER A 179 21.08 11.35 36.16
N THR A 180 20.09 12.21 36.44
CA THR A 180 19.66 12.57 37.79
C THR A 180 18.61 11.62 38.40
N ASP A 181 18.01 10.74 37.59
CA ASP A 181 17.02 9.76 38.03
C ASP A 181 17.68 8.45 38.50
N TYR A 182 17.05 7.74 39.45
CA TYR A 182 17.54 6.44 39.92
C TYR A 182 16.94 5.31 39.09
N ARG A 183 17.76 4.60 38.29
CA ARG A 183 17.32 3.36 37.63
C ARG A 183 17.53 2.17 38.59
N ARG A 184 16.50 1.33 38.70
CA ARG A 184 16.57 0.02 39.37
C ARG A 184 17.64 -0.85 38.70
N PRO A 185 18.62 -1.40 39.43
CA PRO A 185 19.67 -2.24 38.84
C PRO A 185 19.17 -3.68 38.72
N CYS A 186 18.37 -3.95 37.68
CA CYS A 186 17.71 -5.25 37.46
C CYS A 186 18.73 -6.41 37.45
N ASP A 187 19.84 -6.23 36.74
CA ASP A 187 20.89 -7.24 36.56
C ASP A 187 21.53 -7.64 37.90
N THR A 188 21.90 -6.66 38.75
CA THR A 188 22.52 -6.93 40.06
C THR A 188 21.51 -7.40 41.12
N LEU A 189 20.22 -7.37 40.82
CA LEU A 189 19.15 -7.92 41.66
C LEU A 189 18.79 -9.36 41.25
N GLY A 190 19.48 -9.94 40.26
CA GLY A 190 19.19 -11.27 39.73
C GLY A 190 17.88 -11.35 38.94
N LEU A 191 17.37 -10.21 38.45
CA LEU A 191 16.10 -10.12 37.72
C LEU A 191 16.32 -10.42 36.22
N GLU A 192 16.82 -11.63 35.94
CA GLU A 192 17.02 -12.14 34.59
C GLU A 192 15.73 -12.70 33.97
N CYS A 193 15.73 -12.89 32.64
CA CYS A 193 14.75 -13.72 31.96
C CYS A 193 14.91 -15.20 32.33
N HIS A 194 13.79 -15.93 32.42
CA HIS A 194 13.78 -17.38 32.65
C HIS A 194 14.63 -18.15 31.64
N ALA A 195 15.25 -19.25 32.06
CA ALA A 195 16.20 -20.01 31.23
C ALA A 195 15.60 -20.52 29.91
N SER A 196 14.31 -20.88 29.90
CA SER A 196 13.61 -21.32 28.67
C SER A 196 13.37 -20.20 27.65
N CYS A 197 13.62 -18.93 27.99
CA CYS A 197 13.56 -17.80 27.05
C CYS A 197 14.84 -17.64 26.20
N TYR A 198 15.82 -18.54 26.33
CA TYR A 198 17.06 -18.51 25.56
C TYR A 198 16.83 -18.89 24.09
N SER A 199 17.32 -18.05 23.18
CA SER A 199 17.28 -18.27 21.74
C SER A 199 18.67 -18.63 21.23
N ASN A 200 18.81 -19.86 20.69
CA ASN A 200 20.02 -20.34 19.99
C ASN A 200 20.33 -19.54 18.70
N ILE A 201 19.48 -18.58 18.33
CA ILE A 201 19.54 -17.83 17.08
C ILE A 201 20.13 -16.43 17.30
N THR A 202 19.82 -15.83 18.45
CA THR A 202 20.27 -14.49 18.86
C THR A 202 21.26 -14.52 20.03
N GLU A 203 21.61 -15.74 20.48
CA GLU A 203 22.46 -16.08 21.63
C GLU A 203 22.04 -15.41 22.96
N LYS A 204 20.77 -15.00 23.05
CA LYS A 204 20.24 -14.14 24.13
C LYS A 204 18.91 -14.68 24.65
N ARG A 205 18.57 -14.28 25.88
CA ARG A 205 17.21 -14.45 26.42
C ARG A 205 16.38 -13.20 26.13
N HIS A 206 15.16 -13.39 25.64
CA HIS A 206 14.22 -12.30 25.34
C HIS A 206 12.92 -12.49 26.14
N CYS A 207 12.53 -11.54 27.00
CA CYS A 207 11.33 -11.70 27.83
C CYS A 207 10.66 -10.39 28.24
N TRP A 208 9.40 -10.51 28.64
CA TRP A 208 8.53 -9.44 29.18
C TRP A 208 8.46 -9.44 30.72
N GLY A 209 9.23 -10.30 31.40
CA GLY A 209 9.16 -10.54 32.84
C GLY A 209 9.93 -11.81 33.27
N ALA A 210 10.03 -12.05 34.57
CA ALA A 210 10.86 -13.12 35.15
C ALA A 210 10.41 -14.57 34.84
N GLY A 211 9.12 -14.79 34.56
CA GLY A 211 8.53 -16.13 34.51
C GLY A 211 8.68 -16.86 33.17
N GLU A 212 8.56 -18.18 33.18
CA GLU A 212 8.59 -19.02 31.96
C GLU A 212 7.57 -18.60 30.89
N GLY A 213 6.34 -18.26 31.30
CA GLY A 213 5.31 -17.76 30.38
C GLY A 213 5.54 -16.34 29.82
N MET A 214 6.69 -15.72 30.12
CA MET A 214 6.99 -14.33 29.76
C MET A 214 7.93 -14.17 28.57
N CYS A 215 8.43 -15.27 27.97
CA CYS A 215 9.38 -15.20 26.86
C CYS A 215 8.78 -14.49 25.62
N GLN A 216 9.61 -13.73 24.90
CA GLN A 216 9.22 -13.20 23.59
C GLN A 216 9.19 -14.33 22.57
N LYS A 217 8.13 -14.37 21.75
CA LYS A 217 8.08 -15.22 20.55
C LYS A 217 8.75 -14.48 19.40
N LEU A 218 9.81 -15.06 18.84
CA LEU A 218 10.45 -14.58 17.61
C LEU A 218 9.75 -15.19 16.41
N SER A 219 9.65 -14.44 15.31
CA SER A 219 8.81 -14.75 14.16
C SER A 219 9.32 -14.21 12.83
N GLN A 220 10.45 -13.49 12.82
CA GLN A 220 11.03 -12.84 11.64
C GLN A 220 12.57 -12.85 11.64
N GLY A 221 13.18 -12.57 10.48
CA GLY A 221 14.64 -12.48 10.32
C GLY A 221 15.29 -13.85 10.48
N ASP A 222 16.39 -13.92 11.22
CA ASP A 222 17.14 -15.15 11.46
C ASP A 222 16.34 -16.25 12.17
N ALA A 223 15.12 -15.96 12.66
CA ALA A 223 14.16 -16.94 13.15
C ALA A 223 13.61 -17.86 12.04
N CYS A 224 13.66 -17.42 10.77
CA CYS A 224 12.93 -18.01 9.65
C CYS A 224 13.83 -18.68 8.59
N HIS A 225 13.21 -19.39 7.65
CA HIS A 225 13.88 -19.78 6.41
C HIS A 225 14.05 -18.55 5.49
N PRO A 226 15.15 -18.39 4.73
CA PRO A 226 15.34 -17.27 3.80
C PRO A 226 14.25 -17.13 2.73
N SER A 227 13.52 -18.20 2.42
CA SER A 227 12.37 -18.19 1.49
C SER A 227 11.07 -17.65 2.09
N CYS A 228 11.01 -17.36 3.40
CA CYS A 228 9.81 -16.83 4.04
C CYS A 228 9.71 -15.32 3.80
N GLU A 229 8.73 -14.87 3.00
CA GLU A 229 8.52 -13.46 2.63
C GLU A 229 8.35 -12.50 3.82
N ARG A 230 7.81 -12.96 4.95
CA ARG A 230 7.47 -12.10 6.10
C ARG A 230 7.73 -12.72 7.47
N ARG A 231 6.91 -13.72 7.83
CA ARG A 231 6.80 -14.29 9.18
C ARG A 231 6.89 -15.81 9.10
N CYS A 232 7.30 -16.45 10.19
CA CYS A 232 7.39 -17.91 10.29
C CYS A 232 6.99 -18.43 11.68
N PHE A 233 6.90 -19.75 11.78
CA PHE A 233 6.80 -20.51 13.03
C PHE A 233 7.95 -21.53 13.19
N GLY A 234 9.02 -21.38 12.39
CA GLY A 234 10.23 -22.21 12.41
C GLY A 234 11.14 -21.95 11.20
N LYS A 235 12.24 -22.71 11.11
CA LYS A 235 13.32 -22.51 10.13
C LYS A 235 13.21 -23.32 8.83
N LEU A 236 12.24 -24.22 8.70
CA LEU A 236 12.06 -25.01 7.47
C LEU A 236 11.25 -24.23 6.40
N PRO A 237 11.41 -24.50 5.09
CA PRO A 237 10.66 -23.82 4.04
C PRO A 237 9.13 -23.93 4.17
N ASN A 238 8.63 -25.02 4.75
CA ASN A 238 7.22 -25.24 5.02
C ASN A 238 6.72 -24.64 6.36
N GLN A 239 7.58 -23.92 7.08
CA GLN A 239 7.26 -23.23 8.34
C GLN A 239 7.09 -21.70 8.18
N CYS A 240 6.98 -21.21 6.95
CA CYS A 240 6.56 -19.85 6.66
C CYS A 240 5.05 -19.65 6.96
N CYS A 241 4.68 -18.47 7.44
CA CYS A 241 3.29 -18.07 7.60
C CYS A 241 2.69 -17.56 6.28
N TYR A 242 1.35 -17.60 6.15
CA TYR A 242 0.66 -16.91 5.06
C TYR A 242 0.94 -15.40 5.09
N GLN A 243 1.07 -14.77 3.93
CA GLN A 243 1.50 -13.36 3.78
C GLN A 243 0.65 -12.33 4.54
N GLU A 244 -0.65 -12.60 4.76
CA GLU A 244 -1.54 -11.74 5.56
C GLU A 244 -1.53 -12.04 7.08
N CYS A 245 -0.71 -12.98 7.55
CA CYS A 245 -0.47 -13.16 8.98
C CYS A 245 0.36 -12.00 9.52
N ALA A 246 -0.15 -11.33 10.54
CA ALA A 246 0.61 -10.34 11.31
C ALA A 246 1.25 -10.98 12.54
N GLY A 247 2.53 -10.69 12.75
CA GLY A 247 3.34 -11.15 13.90
C GLY A 247 3.60 -12.66 14.03
N GLY A 248 3.01 -13.51 13.19
CA GLY A 248 3.26 -14.95 13.19
C GLY A 248 1.99 -15.79 13.07
N CYS A 249 2.15 -17.10 13.26
CA CYS A 249 1.11 -18.11 13.03
C CYS A 249 1.44 -19.42 13.79
N ASN A 250 0.48 -20.35 13.83
CA ASN A 250 0.67 -21.73 14.28
C ASN A 250 0.78 -22.74 13.11
N GLY A 251 0.78 -22.25 11.86
CA GLY A 251 0.69 -23.05 10.66
C GLY A 251 0.65 -22.18 9.39
N PRO A 252 0.82 -22.78 8.19
CA PRO A 252 0.98 -22.04 6.94
C PRO A 252 -0.34 -21.49 6.36
N LYS A 253 -1.52 -21.83 6.90
CA LYS A 253 -2.80 -21.43 6.31
C LYS A 253 -3.23 -20.05 6.81
N LYS A 254 -4.05 -19.36 6.00
CA LYS A 254 -4.67 -18.06 6.36
C LYS A 254 -5.62 -18.07 7.56
N THR A 255 -5.89 -19.25 8.14
CA THR A 255 -6.64 -19.46 9.40
C THR A 255 -5.75 -19.52 10.64
N ASP A 256 -4.44 -19.74 10.45
CA ASP A 256 -3.54 -20.17 11.51
C ASP A 256 -2.74 -19.00 12.12
N CYS A 257 -2.91 -17.80 11.55
CA CYS A 257 -2.26 -16.55 11.94
C CYS A 257 -2.61 -16.12 13.37
N PHE A 258 -1.68 -15.47 14.08
CA PHE A 258 -1.97 -14.88 15.39
C PHE A 258 -2.94 -13.68 15.27
N ALA A 259 -2.68 -12.80 14.31
CA ALA A 259 -3.56 -11.71 13.91
C ALA A 259 -3.51 -11.54 12.38
N CYS A 260 -4.46 -10.81 11.80
CA CYS A 260 -4.45 -10.48 10.37
C CYS A 260 -3.89 -9.08 10.11
N ARG A 261 -3.06 -8.97 9.07
CA ARG A 261 -2.44 -7.74 8.59
C ARG A 261 -3.49 -6.77 8.06
N SER A 262 -4.29 -7.20 7.09
CA SER A 262 -5.35 -6.38 6.46
C SER A 262 -6.71 -6.60 7.15
N PHE A 263 -7.48 -7.62 6.73
CA PHE A 263 -8.82 -7.90 7.24
C PHE A 263 -9.00 -9.34 7.74
N ILE A 264 -9.96 -9.54 8.65
CA ILE A 264 -10.49 -10.85 9.06
C ILE A 264 -11.83 -11.09 8.35
N ASP A 265 -11.92 -12.17 7.59
CA ASP A 265 -13.15 -12.66 6.96
C ASP A 265 -13.48 -14.08 7.44
N ASP A 266 -14.55 -14.23 8.24
CA ASP A 266 -14.98 -15.49 8.86
C ASP A 266 -13.83 -16.32 9.48
N GLY A 267 -12.90 -15.64 10.16
CA GLY A 267 -11.73 -16.25 10.80
C GLY A 267 -10.51 -16.49 9.88
N LYS A 268 -10.56 -16.06 8.62
CA LYS A 268 -9.46 -16.12 7.66
C LYS A 268 -8.85 -14.73 7.46
N CYS A 269 -7.53 -14.63 7.37
CA CYS A 269 -6.87 -13.39 6.95
C CYS A 269 -7.00 -13.20 5.44
N VAL A 270 -7.44 -12.01 5.02
CA VAL A 270 -7.61 -11.64 3.60
C VAL A 270 -7.11 -10.21 3.35
N PRO A 271 -6.52 -9.93 2.17
CA PRO A 271 -6.01 -8.59 1.83
C PRO A 271 -7.14 -7.59 1.57
N TYR A 272 -8.30 -8.06 1.09
CA TYR A 272 -9.51 -7.28 0.85
C TYR A 272 -10.75 -8.11 1.24
N CYS A 273 -11.84 -7.42 1.60
CA CYS A 273 -13.15 -8.07 1.78
C CYS A 273 -13.76 -8.45 0.43
N PRO A 274 -14.63 -9.48 0.37
CA PRO A 274 -15.40 -9.82 -0.83
C PRO A 274 -16.11 -8.58 -1.44
N PRO A 275 -15.75 -8.17 -2.68
CA PRO A 275 -16.24 -6.92 -3.26
C PRO A 275 -17.74 -6.99 -3.56
N THR A 276 -18.42 -5.84 -3.65
CA THR A 276 -19.86 -5.77 -3.96
C THR A 276 -20.20 -6.18 -5.39
N ILE A 277 -19.22 -6.09 -6.30
CA ILE A 277 -19.32 -6.43 -7.71
C ILE A 277 -18.18 -7.42 -8.02
N ILE A 278 -18.47 -8.44 -8.82
CA ILE A 278 -17.49 -9.36 -9.41
C ILE A 278 -17.69 -9.40 -10.93
N TYR A 279 -16.61 -9.62 -11.67
CA TYR A 279 -16.68 -9.81 -13.11
C TYR A 279 -17.02 -11.26 -13.44
N ASP A 280 -18.12 -11.49 -14.16
CA ASP A 280 -18.45 -12.82 -14.67
C ASP A 280 -17.70 -13.06 -15.99
N PHE A 281 -16.69 -13.93 -15.97
CA PHE A 281 -15.86 -14.26 -17.12
C PHE A 281 -16.56 -15.11 -18.21
N ARG A 282 -17.85 -15.44 -18.06
CA ARG A 282 -18.66 -16.11 -19.09
C ARG A 282 -19.57 -15.11 -19.79
N GLN A 283 -20.25 -14.28 -19.01
CA GLN A 283 -21.16 -13.23 -19.51
C GLN A 283 -20.42 -11.96 -19.91
N MET A 284 -19.16 -11.81 -19.47
CA MET A 284 -18.26 -10.68 -19.69
C MET A 284 -18.80 -9.35 -19.16
N ILE A 285 -19.57 -9.41 -18.06
CA ILE A 285 -20.20 -8.26 -17.39
C ILE A 285 -19.89 -8.24 -15.89
N ASN A 286 -20.05 -7.06 -15.30
CA ASN A 286 -20.02 -6.85 -13.86
C ASN A 286 -21.36 -7.29 -13.22
N ILE A 287 -21.33 -8.35 -12.41
CA ILE A 287 -22.50 -8.84 -11.66
C ILE A 287 -22.38 -8.51 -10.16
N ILE A 288 -23.52 -8.44 -9.48
CA ILE A 288 -23.56 -8.25 -8.01
C ILE A 288 -23.07 -9.53 -7.34
N ASN A 289 -22.08 -9.42 -6.45
CA ASN A 289 -21.53 -10.56 -5.73
C ASN A 289 -22.47 -11.02 -4.60
N PRO A 290 -22.98 -12.27 -4.59
CA PRO A 290 -23.85 -12.76 -3.53
C PRO A 290 -23.14 -12.91 -2.16
N ASP A 291 -21.81 -13.01 -2.16
CA ASP A 291 -20.99 -13.09 -0.95
C ASP A 291 -20.29 -11.76 -0.58
N ALA A 292 -20.74 -10.65 -1.16
CA ALA A 292 -20.27 -9.31 -0.83
C ALA A 292 -20.24 -9.03 0.69
N LYS A 293 -19.17 -8.39 1.15
CA LYS A 293 -19.02 -7.92 2.54
C LYS A 293 -18.35 -6.56 2.57
N PHE A 294 -18.84 -5.70 3.46
CA PHE A 294 -18.30 -4.37 3.70
C PHE A 294 -17.11 -4.44 4.67
N ALA A 295 -16.06 -3.66 4.39
CA ALA A 295 -14.95 -3.47 5.30
C ALA A 295 -15.37 -2.60 6.49
N TYR A 296 -15.15 -3.11 7.71
CA TYR A 296 -15.40 -2.41 8.97
C TYR A 296 -14.15 -2.45 9.86
N GLY A 297 -13.28 -1.45 9.68
CA GLY A 297 -12.01 -1.31 10.40
C GLY A 297 -10.98 -2.37 10.00
N GLY A 298 -11.07 -3.55 10.61
CA GLY A 298 -10.18 -4.69 10.37
C GLY A 298 -10.92 -6.02 10.16
N ILE A 299 -12.25 -5.98 9.98
CA ILE A 299 -13.09 -7.16 9.73
C ILE A 299 -14.01 -6.93 8.54
N CYS A 300 -14.48 -8.02 7.92
CA CYS A 300 -15.49 -8.00 6.87
C CYS A 300 -16.88 -8.34 7.44
N VAL A 301 -17.92 -7.56 7.10
CA VAL A 301 -19.30 -7.74 7.61
C VAL A 301 -20.32 -7.75 6.46
N LYS A 302 -21.34 -8.62 6.50
CA LYS A 302 -22.39 -8.65 5.45
C LYS A 302 -23.26 -7.37 5.44
N GLU A 303 -23.45 -6.73 6.60
CA GLU A 303 -24.14 -5.44 6.71
C GLU A 303 -23.37 -4.46 7.61
N CYS A 304 -23.37 -3.18 7.26
CA CYS A 304 -22.85 -2.13 8.14
C CYS A 304 -23.78 -1.89 9.34
N PRO A 305 -23.26 -1.70 10.56
CA PRO A 305 -24.06 -1.31 11.72
C PRO A 305 -24.87 -0.03 11.45
N GLY A 306 -26.16 -0.01 11.81
CA GLY A 306 -27.13 1.02 11.43
C GLY A 306 -26.91 2.46 11.97
N PHE A 307 -25.71 2.79 12.44
CA PHE A 307 -25.23 4.16 12.71
C PHE A 307 -24.10 4.56 11.73
N LEU A 308 -23.87 3.76 10.69
CA LEU A 308 -22.87 3.93 9.64
C LEU A 308 -23.54 3.80 8.27
N LEU A 309 -22.94 4.44 7.28
CA LEU A 309 -23.37 4.44 5.89
C LEU A 309 -22.54 3.43 5.09
N GLN A 310 -23.15 2.87 4.06
CA GLN A 310 -22.49 2.01 3.07
C GLN A 310 -21.90 2.89 1.96
N ASP A 311 -20.61 2.76 1.70
CA ASP A 311 -19.97 3.37 0.52
C ASP A 311 -18.91 2.43 -0.08
N SER A 312 -18.98 2.15 -1.38
CA SER A 312 -17.96 1.43 -2.16
C SER A 312 -17.32 0.22 -1.44
N GLY A 313 -18.14 -0.66 -0.84
CA GLY A 313 -17.67 -1.85 -0.11
C GLY A 313 -17.08 -1.58 1.28
N SER A 314 -17.34 -0.43 1.90
CA SER A 314 -16.88 -0.04 3.24
C SER A 314 -17.99 0.59 4.11
N CYS A 315 -17.82 0.53 5.43
CA CYS A 315 -18.73 1.16 6.40
C CYS A 315 -18.19 2.50 6.90
N VAL A 316 -18.74 3.61 6.41
CA VAL A 316 -18.28 4.99 6.67
C VAL A 316 -19.19 5.73 7.65
N ARG A 317 -18.67 6.78 8.31
CA ARG A 317 -19.44 7.60 9.28
C ARG A 317 -20.22 8.76 8.65
N ALA A 318 -19.78 9.18 7.47
CA ALA A 318 -20.35 10.20 6.61
C ALA A 318 -19.91 9.85 5.18
N CYS A 319 -20.66 10.31 4.18
CA CYS A 319 -20.26 10.07 2.79
C CYS A 319 -19.00 10.87 2.43
N PRO A 320 -18.16 10.35 1.51
CA PRO A 320 -17.06 11.13 0.93
C PRO A 320 -17.53 12.39 0.21
N ALA A 321 -16.60 13.30 -0.08
CA ALA A 321 -16.87 14.43 -0.96
C ALA A 321 -17.40 13.95 -2.33
N GLY A 322 -18.36 14.68 -2.90
CA GLY A 322 -19.06 14.29 -4.13
C GLY A 322 -20.17 13.25 -3.95
N LYS A 323 -20.40 12.73 -2.74
CA LYS A 323 -21.49 11.80 -2.40
C LYS A 323 -22.36 12.34 -1.26
N HIS A 324 -23.62 11.91 -1.23
CA HIS A 324 -24.62 12.26 -0.22
C HIS A 324 -25.34 11.03 0.34
N ALA A 325 -25.89 11.15 1.55
CA ALA A 325 -26.50 10.03 2.26
C ALA A 325 -27.99 9.87 1.91
N LYS A 326 -28.30 8.89 1.06
CA LYS A 326 -29.66 8.50 0.70
C LYS A 326 -30.24 7.55 1.76
N ASP A 327 -31.50 7.78 2.11
CA ASP A 327 -32.29 7.05 3.13
C ASP A 327 -31.58 6.87 4.49
N GLY A 328 -30.57 7.72 4.78
CA GLY A 328 -29.72 7.60 5.96
C GLY A 328 -28.88 6.32 6.02
N LYS A 329 -28.66 5.63 4.89
CA LYS A 329 -27.98 4.31 4.84
C LYS A 329 -26.90 4.17 3.76
N THR A 330 -27.08 4.77 2.59
CA THR A 330 -26.21 4.52 1.42
C THR A 330 -25.66 5.83 0.87
N CYS A 331 -24.39 5.84 0.48
CA CYS A 331 -23.76 6.99 -0.14
C CYS A 331 -23.88 6.92 -1.67
N GLU A 332 -24.65 7.85 -2.26
CA GLU A 332 -24.79 7.98 -3.72
C GLU A 332 -24.13 9.28 -4.21
N PRO A 333 -23.55 9.29 -5.44
CA PRO A 333 -23.05 10.51 -6.07
C PRO A 333 -24.08 11.65 -6.09
N CYS A 334 -23.59 12.88 -6.02
CA CYS A 334 -24.42 14.08 -6.12
C CYS A 334 -24.72 14.42 -7.58
N GLU A 335 -25.98 14.71 -7.93
CA GLU A 335 -26.37 15.22 -9.26
C GLU A 335 -25.97 16.69 -9.43
N GLY A 336 -24.66 16.93 -9.61
CA GLY A 336 -24.03 18.25 -9.57
C GLY A 336 -23.51 18.60 -8.16
N PRO A 337 -23.48 19.89 -7.76
CA PRO A 337 -23.00 20.27 -6.43
C PRO A 337 -23.85 19.61 -5.34
N CYS A 338 -23.19 19.04 -4.33
CA CYS A 338 -23.86 18.27 -3.27
C CYS A 338 -24.81 19.15 -2.42
N PRO A 339 -25.98 18.62 -2.00
CA PRO A 339 -26.96 19.39 -1.24
C PRO A 339 -26.39 20.05 0.03
N ARG A 340 -26.40 21.39 0.06
CA ARG A 340 -25.95 22.21 1.19
C ARG A 340 -26.96 23.32 1.45
N THR A 341 -27.59 23.26 2.63
CA THR A 341 -28.51 24.31 3.10
C THR A 341 -27.73 25.41 3.82
N CYS A 342 -27.96 26.66 3.44
CA CYS A 342 -27.37 27.86 4.02
C CYS A 342 -28.46 28.85 4.41
N LYS A 343 -28.19 29.73 5.36
CA LYS A 343 -29.19 30.72 5.81
C LYS A 343 -29.27 31.90 4.85
N GLY A 344 -30.50 32.33 4.56
CA GLY A 344 -30.78 33.57 3.86
C GLY A 344 -30.58 34.80 4.74
N THR A 345 -30.74 35.98 4.15
CA THR A 345 -30.68 37.28 4.84
C THR A 345 -31.87 37.43 5.79
N GLU A 346 -31.62 37.67 7.09
CA GLU A 346 -32.70 37.77 8.09
C GLU A 346 -33.13 39.22 8.37
N GLY A 347 -34.46 39.44 8.47
CA GLY A 347 -35.05 40.75 8.79
C GLY A 347 -34.76 41.83 7.75
N ALA A 348 -33.85 42.74 8.10
CA ALA A 348 -33.40 43.88 7.29
C ALA A 348 -31.98 43.70 6.73
N GLU A 349 -31.31 42.57 6.98
CA GLU A 349 -30.03 42.24 6.36
C GLU A 349 -30.16 42.16 4.83
N PHE A 350 -29.07 42.48 4.13
CA PHE A 350 -28.92 42.29 2.68
C PHE A 350 -27.54 41.72 2.35
N LEU A 351 -27.39 41.17 1.15
CA LEU A 351 -26.15 40.57 0.67
C LEU A 351 -25.07 41.65 0.46
N ASN A 352 -23.86 41.43 0.96
CA ASN A 352 -22.72 42.35 0.86
C ASN A 352 -21.39 41.58 0.71
N ALA A 353 -20.26 42.28 0.59
CA ALA A 353 -18.95 41.68 0.37
C ALA A 353 -18.41 40.83 1.55
N GLU A 354 -18.99 40.95 2.75
CA GLU A 354 -18.63 40.14 3.90
C GLU A 354 -19.46 38.84 3.95
N ASN A 355 -20.80 38.95 3.98
CA ASN A 355 -21.70 37.81 4.18
C ASN A 355 -21.84 36.91 2.94
N LEU A 356 -21.50 37.38 1.73
CA LEU A 356 -21.51 36.56 0.50
C LEU A 356 -20.71 35.26 0.62
N LYS A 357 -19.60 35.26 1.38
CA LYS A 357 -18.74 34.08 1.59
C LYS A 357 -19.45 32.93 2.33
N ASN A 358 -20.57 33.20 3.00
CA ASN A 358 -21.40 32.18 3.64
C ASN A 358 -22.20 31.36 2.61
N PHE A 359 -22.40 31.91 1.39
CA PHE A 359 -23.20 31.31 0.31
C PHE A 359 -22.40 30.42 -0.66
N THR A 360 -21.08 30.27 -0.47
CA THR A 360 -20.25 29.36 -1.27
C THR A 360 -20.76 27.93 -1.19
N ASP A 361 -20.87 27.23 -2.33
CA ASP A 361 -21.38 25.85 -2.48
C ASP A 361 -22.83 25.62 -2.00
N CYS A 362 -23.63 26.67 -1.76
CA CYS A 362 -24.96 26.54 -1.18
C CYS A 362 -26.03 26.23 -2.23
N THR A 363 -26.58 25.00 -2.21
CA THR A 363 -27.67 24.60 -3.12
C THR A 363 -29.05 25.11 -2.69
N THR A 364 -29.24 25.40 -1.39
CA THR A 364 -30.55 25.76 -0.83
C THR A 364 -30.40 26.91 0.15
N ILE A 365 -31.09 28.01 -0.10
CA ILE A 365 -31.20 29.14 0.82
C ILE A 365 -32.44 28.94 1.69
N ASP A 366 -32.23 28.67 2.97
CA ASP A 366 -33.28 28.63 3.97
C ASP A 366 -33.49 30.02 4.60
N GLY A 367 -34.60 30.65 4.23
CA GLY A 367 -34.85 32.08 4.42
C GLY A 367 -35.06 32.78 3.07
N SER A 368 -35.01 34.11 3.10
CA SER A 368 -35.15 34.96 1.92
C SER A 368 -33.78 35.50 1.48
N LEU A 369 -33.67 36.03 0.25
CA LEU A 369 -32.46 36.67 -0.25
C LEU A 369 -32.77 38.10 -0.69
N ARG A 370 -32.15 39.09 -0.01
CA ARG A 370 -32.18 40.50 -0.39
C ARG A 370 -30.85 40.92 -1.03
N ILE A 371 -30.89 41.37 -2.27
CA ILE A 371 -29.82 42.11 -2.96
C ILE A 371 -30.37 43.52 -3.19
N LEU A 372 -29.71 44.54 -2.65
CA LEU A 372 -30.22 45.92 -2.67
C LEU A 372 -29.20 46.86 -3.32
N LYS A 373 -29.60 48.10 -3.64
CA LYS A 373 -28.69 49.12 -4.16
C LYS A 373 -27.46 49.32 -3.25
N HIS A 374 -27.69 49.32 -1.94
CA HIS A 374 -26.65 49.39 -0.91
C HIS A 374 -25.66 48.19 -0.93
N SER A 375 -25.97 47.07 -1.57
CA SER A 375 -25.02 45.97 -1.78
C SER A 375 -23.81 46.39 -2.64
N PHE A 376 -24.03 47.31 -3.58
CA PHE A 376 -23.05 47.78 -4.57
C PHE A 376 -22.38 49.11 -4.16
N LEU A 377 -22.67 49.59 -2.94
CA LEU A 377 -22.09 50.79 -2.36
C LEU A 377 -21.14 50.41 -1.22
N GLU A 378 -20.17 51.27 -0.94
CA GLU A 378 -19.32 51.16 0.25
C GLU A 378 -20.16 51.45 1.51
N ASP A 379 -19.92 50.71 2.59
CA ASP A 379 -20.41 51.04 3.94
C ASP A 379 -19.24 51.57 4.79
N PRO A 380 -19.11 52.89 4.99
CA PRO A 380 -18.03 53.47 5.78
C PRO A 380 -18.19 53.30 7.30
N HIS A 381 -19.35 52.83 7.78
CA HIS A 381 -19.59 52.61 9.22
C HIS A 381 -19.04 51.25 9.66
N TYR A 382 -19.21 50.22 8.83
CA TYR A 382 -18.67 48.88 9.06
C TYR A 382 -17.40 48.57 8.25
N ASN A 383 -16.94 49.51 7.41
CA ASN A 383 -15.78 49.36 6.51
C ASN A 383 -15.96 48.15 5.56
N ILE A 384 -17.17 48.00 5.00
CA ILE A 384 -17.48 46.92 4.05
C ILE A 384 -17.34 47.50 2.63
N PRO A 385 -16.47 46.93 1.76
CA PRO A 385 -16.29 47.42 0.40
C PRO A 385 -17.52 47.13 -0.47
N PRO A 386 -17.76 47.92 -1.54
CA PRO A 386 -18.85 47.68 -2.48
C PRO A 386 -18.69 46.31 -3.15
N LEU A 387 -19.80 45.59 -3.31
CA LEU A 387 -19.83 44.32 -4.03
C LEU A 387 -19.87 44.57 -5.54
N HIS A 388 -19.02 43.92 -6.32
CA HIS A 388 -19.09 43.99 -7.79
C HIS A 388 -20.02 42.88 -8.33
N PRO A 389 -20.88 43.14 -9.34
CA PRO A 389 -21.84 42.16 -9.85
C PRO A 389 -21.27 40.76 -10.18
N SER A 390 -20.05 40.69 -10.72
CA SER A 390 -19.40 39.40 -11.03
C SER A 390 -19.10 38.52 -9.82
N ASN A 391 -19.02 39.08 -8.61
CA ASN A 391 -18.83 38.32 -7.38
C ASN A 391 -20.07 37.47 -7.03
N LEU A 392 -21.27 37.84 -7.52
CA LEU A 392 -22.52 37.11 -7.27
C LEU A 392 -22.52 35.69 -7.87
N SER A 393 -21.58 35.38 -8.75
CA SER A 393 -21.33 34.03 -9.31
C SER A 393 -21.21 32.92 -8.26
N VAL A 394 -20.87 33.24 -7.01
CA VAL A 394 -20.94 32.33 -5.84
C VAL A 394 -22.34 31.67 -5.70
N LEU A 395 -23.40 32.41 -6.02
CA LEU A 395 -24.80 31.97 -5.95
C LEU A 395 -25.19 31.00 -7.08
N ASN A 396 -24.33 30.76 -8.07
CA ASN A 396 -24.65 29.91 -9.23
C ASN A 396 -24.90 28.42 -8.86
N SER A 397 -24.55 28.02 -7.63
CA SER A 397 -24.87 26.69 -7.08
C SER A 397 -26.30 26.58 -6.51
N VAL A 398 -27.00 27.70 -6.29
CA VAL A 398 -28.33 27.76 -5.66
C VAL A 398 -29.41 27.21 -6.61
N ARG A 399 -30.12 26.17 -6.15
CA ARG A 399 -31.28 25.56 -6.81
C ARG A 399 -32.61 25.90 -6.14
N GLU A 400 -32.63 26.22 -4.84
CA GLU A 400 -33.87 26.55 -4.12
C GLU A 400 -33.73 27.74 -3.15
N ILE A 401 -34.79 28.57 -3.05
CA ILE A 401 -34.96 29.61 -2.03
C ILE A 401 -36.27 29.35 -1.27
N THR A 402 -36.22 29.20 0.06
CA THR A 402 -37.43 28.84 0.84
C THR A 402 -38.34 30.04 1.13
N GLY A 403 -37.80 31.25 1.23
CA GLY A 403 -38.51 32.51 1.40
C GLY A 403 -38.83 33.20 0.07
N PHE A 404 -38.54 34.50 -0.01
CA PHE A 404 -38.64 35.33 -1.22
C PHE A 404 -37.26 35.75 -1.76
N LEU A 405 -37.24 36.20 -3.01
CA LEU A 405 -36.11 36.88 -3.64
C LEU A 405 -36.47 38.36 -3.89
N LEU A 406 -35.59 39.28 -3.46
CA LEU A 406 -35.71 40.72 -3.67
C LEU A 406 -34.39 41.25 -4.27
N ILE A 407 -34.46 41.89 -5.43
CA ILE A 407 -33.32 42.44 -6.16
C ILE A 407 -33.58 43.91 -6.52
N GLN A 408 -32.64 44.76 -6.15
CA GLN A 408 -32.53 46.17 -6.57
C GLN A 408 -31.05 46.50 -6.83
N SER A 409 -30.76 47.26 -7.88
CA SER A 409 -29.41 47.77 -8.19
C SER A 409 -29.52 48.95 -9.15
N ASP A 410 -28.60 49.91 -9.07
CA ASP A 410 -28.33 50.93 -10.10
C ASP A 410 -26.89 50.85 -10.66
N ASP A 411 -26.18 49.77 -10.32
CA ASP A 411 -24.88 49.42 -10.91
C ASP A 411 -25.04 49.08 -12.41
N LYS A 412 -24.20 49.69 -13.26
CA LYS A 412 -24.28 49.56 -14.72
C LYS A 412 -23.89 48.18 -15.24
N ASP A 413 -23.06 47.46 -14.49
CA ASP A 413 -22.55 46.14 -14.86
C ASP A 413 -23.47 45.02 -14.34
N PHE A 414 -24.52 45.37 -13.58
CA PHE A 414 -25.63 44.49 -13.21
C PHE A 414 -26.61 44.30 -14.40
N VAL A 415 -26.17 43.53 -15.41
CA VAL A 415 -26.86 43.42 -16.71
C VAL A 415 -27.90 42.29 -16.82
N ASP A 416 -27.81 41.25 -15.98
CA ASP A 416 -28.73 40.11 -15.93
C ASP A 416 -28.65 39.35 -14.59
N LEU A 417 -29.38 38.24 -14.44
CA LEU A 417 -29.36 37.37 -13.24
C LEU A 417 -28.81 35.96 -13.51
N SER A 418 -27.89 35.81 -14.47
CA SER A 418 -27.27 34.52 -14.86
C SER A 418 -26.55 33.82 -13.69
N PHE A 419 -26.13 34.58 -12.68
CA PHE A 419 -25.62 34.06 -11.40
C PHE A 419 -26.66 33.28 -10.56
N LEU A 420 -27.94 33.25 -10.98
CA LEU A 420 -29.01 32.40 -10.45
C LEU A 420 -29.62 31.50 -11.55
N SER A 421 -28.91 31.24 -12.65
CA SER A 421 -29.41 30.41 -13.78
C SER A 421 -29.78 28.97 -13.40
N ASN A 422 -29.24 28.45 -12.29
CA ASN A 422 -29.58 27.14 -11.71
C ASN A 422 -30.76 27.17 -10.71
N LEU A 423 -31.33 28.32 -10.38
CA LEU A 423 -32.45 28.44 -9.44
C LEU A 423 -33.71 27.78 -10.03
N GLU A 424 -34.17 26.69 -9.41
CA GLU A 424 -35.29 25.88 -9.89
C GLU A 424 -36.62 26.20 -9.19
N VAL A 425 -36.60 26.52 -7.88
CA VAL A 425 -37.81 26.75 -7.08
C VAL A 425 -37.67 27.92 -6.10
N ILE A 426 -38.65 28.82 -6.11
CA ILE A 426 -38.90 29.78 -5.02
C ILE A 426 -40.14 29.31 -4.26
N HIS A 427 -40.02 28.98 -2.97
CA HIS A 427 -41.13 28.42 -2.20
C HIS A 427 -42.10 29.46 -1.66
N GLY A 428 -41.66 30.70 -1.40
CA GLY A 428 -42.53 31.77 -0.88
C GLY A 428 -43.09 31.49 0.52
N ARG A 429 -42.36 30.78 1.39
CA ARG A 429 -42.76 30.56 2.81
C ARG A 429 -42.70 31.84 3.65
N GLN A 430 -41.89 32.80 3.19
CA GLN A 430 -41.85 34.19 3.60
C GLN A 430 -42.17 35.03 2.36
N LEU A 431 -42.82 36.19 2.52
CA LEU A 431 -43.20 37.09 1.43
C LEU A 431 -42.84 38.53 1.80
N ASP A 432 -42.30 39.28 0.85
CA ASP A 432 -42.11 40.73 0.98
C ASP A 432 -43.38 41.41 0.43
N ASN A 433 -44.16 42.06 1.29
CA ASN A 433 -45.42 42.73 0.94
C ASN A 433 -46.44 41.85 0.16
N GLY A 434 -46.38 40.52 0.31
CA GLY A 434 -47.22 39.56 -0.41
C GLY A 434 -46.58 38.99 -1.69
N HIS A 435 -45.34 39.34 -1.97
CA HIS A 435 -44.58 38.95 -3.16
C HIS A 435 -43.41 38.02 -2.83
N SER A 436 -43.14 37.04 -3.70
CA SER A 436 -42.07 36.05 -3.54
C SER A 436 -40.90 36.25 -4.51
N LEU A 437 -41.10 36.98 -5.61
CA LEU A 437 -40.05 37.39 -6.53
C LEU A 437 -40.25 38.88 -6.87
N ASN A 438 -39.28 39.71 -6.48
CA ASN A 438 -39.31 41.16 -6.63
C ASN A 438 -38.04 41.65 -7.32
N ILE A 439 -38.15 42.18 -8.53
CA ILE A 439 -37.03 42.76 -9.29
C ILE A 439 -37.41 44.21 -9.64
N LEU A 440 -36.80 45.15 -8.93
CA LEU A 440 -37.28 46.53 -8.84
C LEU A 440 -36.17 47.54 -9.17
N ALA A 441 -36.46 48.42 -10.13
CA ALA A 441 -35.60 49.53 -10.54
C ALA A 441 -34.15 49.13 -10.89
N THR A 442 -33.98 48.03 -11.62
CA THR A 442 -32.69 47.49 -12.07
C THR A 442 -32.39 47.79 -13.55
N PRO A 443 -31.11 47.89 -13.97
CA PRO A 443 -30.73 48.16 -15.36
C PRO A 443 -30.65 46.91 -16.25
N ILE A 444 -31.06 45.74 -15.76
CA ILE A 444 -30.94 44.45 -16.47
C ILE A 444 -31.66 44.42 -17.81
N ARG A 445 -31.17 43.61 -18.75
CA ARG A 445 -31.75 43.42 -20.10
C ARG A 445 -32.59 42.15 -20.23
N SER A 446 -32.23 41.11 -19.50
CA SER A 446 -32.90 39.80 -19.47
C SER A 446 -32.88 39.23 -18.04
N LEU A 447 -33.58 38.12 -17.81
CA LEU A 447 -33.65 37.48 -16.50
C LEU A 447 -32.65 36.34 -16.35
N GLU A 448 -32.39 35.56 -17.41
CA GLU A 448 -31.42 34.45 -17.40
C GLU A 448 -31.66 33.34 -16.34
N LEU A 449 -32.84 33.32 -15.69
CA LEU A 449 -33.28 32.31 -14.72
C LEU A 449 -33.68 30.98 -15.39
N THR A 450 -32.79 30.43 -16.21
CA THR A 450 -33.05 29.35 -17.16
C THR A 450 -33.63 28.08 -16.55
N SER A 451 -33.34 27.79 -15.28
CA SER A 451 -33.81 26.58 -14.61
C SER A 451 -35.11 26.76 -13.81
N LEU A 452 -35.69 27.98 -13.76
CA LEU A 452 -36.81 28.30 -12.86
C LEU A 452 -38.11 27.62 -13.30
N LYS A 453 -38.48 26.55 -12.57
CA LYS A 453 -39.65 25.71 -12.81
C LYS A 453 -40.87 26.14 -12.02
N SER A 454 -40.71 26.70 -10.81
CA SER A 454 -41.85 26.99 -9.95
C SER A 454 -41.66 28.13 -8.95
N VAL A 455 -42.69 28.97 -8.82
CA VAL A 455 -42.88 29.92 -7.72
C VAL A 455 -44.13 29.48 -6.93
N ARG A 456 -43.92 28.75 -5.83
CA ARG A 456 -44.98 27.97 -5.14
C ARG A 456 -46.02 28.79 -4.37
N ASN A 457 -45.66 30.00 -3.96
CA ASN A 457 -46.52 30.92 -3.23
C ASN A 457 -46.06 32.36 -3.50
N GLY A 458 -46.93 33.34 -3.25
CA GLY A 458 -46.63 34.76 -3.40
C GLY A 458 -46.77 35.27 -4.83
N ASN A 459 -47.02 36.58 -4.94
CA ASN A 459 -47.10 37.29 -6.22
C ASN A 459 -45.69 37.62 -6.77
N VAL A 460 -45.60 37.95 -8.06
CA VAL A 460 -44.35 38.30 -8.74
C VAL A 460 -44.37 39.76 -9.19
N VAL A 461 -43.24 40.47 -9.08
CA VAL A 461 -43.16 41.92 -9.36
C VAL A 461 -41.93 42.26 -10.19
N PHE A 462 -42.17 42.94 -11.32
CA PHE A 462 -41.15 43.60 -12.13
C PHE A 462 -41.56 45.05 -12.32
N VAL A 463 -40.90 45.99 -11.63
CA VAL A 463 -41.25 47.41 -11.67
C VAL A 463 -40.03 48.30 -11.90
N GLY A 464 -40.09 49.15 -12.93
CA GLY A 464 -39.07 50.19 -13.16
C GLY A 464 -37.80 49.72 -13.88
N ASN A 465 -37.80 48.50 -14.46
CA ASN A 465 -36.64 47.94 -15.13
C ASN A 465 -36.63 48.37 -16.60
N SER A 466 -36.16 49.59 -16.88
CA SER A 466 -36.31 50.28 -18.17
C SER A 466 -35.66 49.58 -19.38
N ASN A 467 -34.67 48.71 -19.13
CA ASN A 467 -33.96 47.94 -20.16
C ASN A 467 -34.51 46.52 -20.35
N LEU A 468 -35.35 46.02 -19.43
CA LEU A 468 -35.71 44.61 -19.32
C LEU A 468 -36.68 44.17 -20.42
N CYS A 469 -36.21 43.27 -21.29
CA CYS A 469 -36.98 42.59 -22.32
C CYS A 469 -37.43 41.18 -21.84
N TYR A 470 -37.99 40.39 -22.75
CA TYR A 470 -38.36 38.97 -22.58
C TYR A 470 -39.50 38.64 -21.59
N ILE A 471 -39.68 39.39 -20.50
CA ILE A 471 -40.67 39.13 -19.43
C ILE A 471 -42.13 39.01 -19.89
N TYR A 472 -42.48 39.66 -21.00
CA TYR A 472 -43.82 39.61 -21.62
C TYR A 472 -44.03 38.38 -22.53
N THR A 473 -42.97 37.63 -22.85
CA THR A 473 -43.05 36.39 -23.65
C THR A 473 -43.33 35.17 -22.80
N ILE A 474 -42.92 35.20 -21.53
CA ILE A 474 -42.92 34.07 -20.61
C ILE A 474 -44.35 33.66 -20.28
N ASN A 475 -44.71 32.40 -20.53
CA ASN A 475 -45.99 31.84 -20.10
C ASN A 475 -45.94 31.48 -18.61
N TRP A 476 -46.08 32.50 -17.77
CA TRP A 476 -46.05 32.40 -16.31
C TRP A 476 -47.08 31.44 -15.70
N THR A 477 -48.14 31.05 -16.43
CA THR A 477 -49.10 30.02 -15.95
C THR A 477 -48.47 28.64 -15.76
N ARG A 478 -47.27 28.42 -16.32
CA ARG A 478 -46.47 27.20 -16.15
C ARG A 478 -45.49 27.27 -14.98
N ILE A 479 -45.34 28.44 -14.35
CA ILE A 479 -44.35 28.75 -13.30
C ILE A 479 -45.04 29.07 -11.97
N LEU A 480 -46.13 29.85 -12.01
CA LEU A 480 -46.98 30.08 -10.84
C LEU A 480 -47.73 28.80 -10.48
N TYR A 481 -47.75 28.44 -9.20
CA TYR A 481 -48.33 27.18 -8.72
C TYR A 481 -49.85 27.26 -8.55
N THR A 482 -50.39 28.45 -8.28
CA THR A 482 -51.83 28.69 -8.11
C THR A 482 -52.32 29.80 -9.06
N LYS A 483 -53.62 29.80 -9.40
CA LYS A 483 -54.23 30.76 -10.34
C LYS A 483 -54.52 32.13 -9.71
N GLU A 484 -54.43 32.20 -8.40
CA GLU A 484 -54.66 33.36 -7.56
C GLU A 484 -53.40 34.24 -7.45
N GLN A 485 -52.21 33.68 -7.72
CA GLN A 485 -50.96 34.42 -7.84
C GLN A 485 -51.01 35.38 -9.03
N LYS A 486 -50.58 36.62 -8.80
CA LYS A 486 -50.60 37.71 -9.77
C LYS A 486 -49.20 38.22 -10.08
N ILE A 487 -49.08 38.88 -11.22
CA ILE A 487 -47.84 39.45 -11.73
C ILE A 487 -48.06 40.95 -11.92
N LEU A 488 -47.22 41.76 -11.28
CA LEU A 488 -47.24 43.21 -11.44
C LEU A 488 -46.10 43.63 -12.37
N LEU A 489 -46.45 44.03 -13.59
CA LEU A 489 -45.52 44.57 -14.59
C LEU A 489 -45.79 46.07 -14.77
N HIS A 490 -44.84 46.93 -14.41
CA HIS A 490 -45.00 48.39 -14.54
C HIS A 490 -43.65 49.07 -14.86
N THR A 491 -43.66 50.13 -15.68
CA THR A 491 -42.45 50.92 -16.01
C THR A 491 -41.20 50.09 -16.42
N ASN A 492 -41.41 48.95 -17.09
CA ASN A 492 -40.35 48.18 -17.75
C ASN A 492 -40.29 48.52 -19.26
N ARG A 493 -39.34 47.95 -20.01
CA ARG A 493 -39.20 48.21 -21.45
C ARG A 493 -40.43 47.74 -22.24
N ALA A 494 -40.85 48.52 -23.24
CA ALA A 494 -42.00 48.19 -24.08
C ALA A 494 -41.68 47.02 -25.05
N PRO A 495 -42.58 46.02 -25.23
CA PRO A 495 -42.33 44.86 -26.11
C PRO A 495 -41.97 45.21 -27.56
N ALA A 496 -42.55 46.28 -28.12
CA ALA A 496 -42.26 46.74 -29.47
C ALA A 496 -40.79 47.18 -29.62
N ASN A 497 -40.22 47.85 -28.60
CA ASN A 497 -38.84 48.31 -28.61
C ASN A 497 -37.86 47.14 -28.48
N CYS A 498 -38.19 46.13 -27.67
CA CYS A 498 -37.44 44.87 -27.63
C CYS A 498 -37.45 44.15 -28.99
N SER A 499 -38.60 44.12 -29.66
CA SER A 499 -38.75 43.48 -30.97
C SER A 499 -37.96 44.21 -32.06
N HIS A 500 -37.96 45.55 -32.04
CA HIS A 500 -37.17 46.40 -32.94
C HIS A 500 -35.66 46.13 -32.82
N ASP A 501 -35.15 46.02 -31.60
CA ASP A 501 -33.72 45.81 -31.32
C ASP A 501 -33.29 44.33 -31.49
N GLY A 502 -34.19 43.45 -31.97
CA GLY A 502 -33.92 42.02 -32.12
C GLY A 502 -33.76 41.28 -30.78
N GLU A 503 -34.29 41.80 -29.69
CA GLU A 503 -34.34 41.15 -28.37
C GLU A 503 -35.60 40.27 -28.27
N VAL A 504 -35.57 39.19 -29.05
CA VAL A 504 -36.66 38.21 -29.23
C VAL A 504 -36.19 36.79 -28.95
N CYS A 505 -37.11 35.90 -28.60
CA CYS A 505 -36.79 34.50 -28.30
C CYS A 505 -36.23 33.75 -29.52
N HIS A 506 -35.37 32.75 -29.25
CA HIS A 506 -34.76 31.94 -30.30
C HIS A 506 -35.83 31.15 -31.11
N PRO A 507 -35.65 30.93 -32.43
CA PRO A 507 -36.64 30.22 -33.24
C PRO A 507 -36.98 28.79 -32.78
N GLN A 508 -36.09 28.14 -32.01
CA GLN A 508 -36.36 26.81 -31.41
C GLN A 508 -37.11 26.86 -30.06
N CYS A 509 -37.46 28.04 -29.57
CA CYS A 509 -38.39 28.17 -28.44
C CYS A 509 -39.83 27.85 -28.87
N SER A 510 -40.59 27.27 -27.94
CA SER A 510 -42.04 27.16 -28.02
C SER A 510 -42.74 28.53 -27.85
N ALA A 511 -44.07 28.55 -27.94
CA ALA A 511 -44.88 29.74 -27.68
C ALA A 511 -44.89 30.18 -26.19
N ASP A 512 -44.28 29.39 -25.29
CA ASP A 512 -44.20 29.70 -23.86
C ASP A 512 -43.10 30.70 -23.48
N GLY A 513 -42.35 31.22 -24.47
CA GLY A 513 -41.38 32.30 -24.30
C GLY A 513 -40.00 31.85 -23.83
N CYS A 514 -39.23 32.81 -23.32
CA CYS A 514 -37.83 32.63 -22.94
C CYS A 514 -37.38 33.63 -21.85
N TRP A 515 -36.30 33.28 -21.16
CA TRP A 515 -35.65 34.05 -20.10
C TRP A 515 -34.65 35.10 -20.61
N GLY A 516 -34.29 35.02 -21.89
CA GLY A 516 -33.20 35.76 -22.52
C GLY A 516 -32.93 35.29 -23.96
N LYS A 517 -31.76 35.68 -24.50
CA LYS A 517 -31.39 35.43 -25.91
C LYS A 517 -30.65 34.11 -26.09
N GLY A 518 -31.18 33.22 -26.94
CA GLY A 518 -30.49 31.99 -27.37
C GLY A 518 -31.26 30.67 -27.14
N PRO A 519 -30.80 29.55 -27.74
CA PRO A 519 -31.51 28.26 -27.70
C PRO A 519 -31.56 27.60 -26.31
N ASN A 520 -30.66 27.95 -25.40
CA ASN A 520 -30.67 27.48 -24.01
C ASN A 520 -31.48 28.39 -23.06
N LYS A 521 -32.17 29.41 -23.59
CA LYS A 521 -32.92 30.40 -22.80
C LYS A 521 -34.43 30.23 -22.88
N CYS A 522 -34.93 29.29 -23.69
CA CYS A 522 -36.36 29.02 -23.84
C CYS A 522 -36.99 28.48 -22.54
N LEU A 523 -38.24 28.82 -22.24
CA LEU A 523 -38.97 28.21 -21.12
C LEU A 523 -39.33 26.73 -21.43
N THR A 524 -39.70 26.45 -22.68
CA THR A 524 -39.69 25.10 -23.27
C THR A 524 -39.30 25.15 -24.74
N CYS A 525 -38.67 24.07 -25.21
CA CYS A 525 -38.29 23.89 -26.61
C CYS A 525 -39.48 23.56 -27.51
N ARG A 526 -39.35 23.82 -28.81
CA ARG A 526 -40.41 23.61 -29.82
C ARG A 526 -40.55 22.16 -30.28
N GLN A 527 -39.44 21.45 -30.44
CA GLN A 527 -39.41 20.06 -30.92
C GLN A 527 -38.44 19.20 -30.11
N TYR A 528 -37.16 19.59 -30.05
CA TYR A 528 -36.12 18.81 -29.40
C TYR A 528 -35.38 19.60 -28.32
N VAL A 529 -34.96 18.91 -27.27
CA VAL A 529 -34.10 19.43 -26.20
C VAL A 529 -32.93 18.47 -25.92
N ASP A 530 -31.72 19.01 -25.87
CA ASP A 530 -30.55 18.35 -25.28
C ASP A 530 -30.78 18.21 -23.75
N ASP A 531 -30.99 16.99 -23.26
CA ASP A 531 -31.47 16.75 -21.88
C ASP A 531 -30.43 17.11 -20.81
N GLU A 532 -29.15 17.20 -21.19
CA GLU A 532 -28.03 17.56 -20.32
C GLU A 532 -27.73 19.06 -20.40
N GLU A 533 -27.48 19.58 -21.61
CA GLU A 533 -27.10 21.00 -21.82
C GLU A 533 -28.31 21.95 -21.78
N ARG A 534 -29.55 21.41 -21.76
CA ARG A 534 -30.83 22.14 -21.79
C ARG A 534 -30.96 23.08 -23.01
N VAL A 535 -30.34 22.72 -24.13
CA VAL A 535 -30.35 23.47 -25.39
C VAL A 535 -31.50 23.01 -26.28
N CYS A 536 -32.32 23.93 -26.80
CA CYS A 536 -33.34 23.61 -27.78
C CYS A 536 -32.76 23.43 -29.20
N LEU A 537 -32.95 22.25 -29.77
CA LEU A 537 -32.41 21.82 -31.07
C LEU A 537 -33.52 21.72 -32.14
N SER A 538 -33.12 21.79 -33.41
CA SER A 538 -33.98 21.50 -34.57
C SER A 538 -34.08 20.00 -34.87
N SER A 539 -33.05 19.22 -34.51
CA SER A 539 -32.99 17.76 -34.58
C SER A 539 -31.94 17.26 -33.58
N CYS A 540 -32.06 16.03 -33.07
CA CYS A 540 -30.97 15.44 -32.28
C CYS A 540 -29.68 15.30 -33.10
N SER A 541 -29.78 15.06 -34.41
CA SER A 541 -28.64 14.97 -35.34
C SER A 541 -27.96 16.33 -35.63
N GLU A 542 -28.39 17.42 -35.00
CA GLU A 542 -27.71 18.73 -35.08
C GLU A 542 -26.37 18.73 -34.32
N ARG A 543 -26.15 17.75 -33.44
CA ARG A 543 -24.89 17.53 -32.70
C ARG A 543 -24.46 16.05 -32.84
N PRO A 544 -23.15 15.75 -32.90
CA PRO A 544 -22.66 14.37 -32.85
C PRO A 544 -22.97 13.73 -31.50
N LEU A 545 -23.01 12.40 -31.47
CA LEU A 545 -23.22 11.60 -30.25
C LEU A 545 -24.51 11.93 -29.46
N LEU A 546 -25.57 12.44 -30.12
CA LEU A 546 -26.92 12.54 -29.56
C LEU A 546 -27.90 11.57 -30.24
N TYR A 547 -28.59 10.76 -29.45
CA TYR A 547 -29.72 9.94 -29.91
C TYR A 547 -31.07 10.48 -29.40
N TYR A 548 -32.17 10.08 -30.05
CA TYR A 548 -33.52 10.48 -29.66
C TYR A 548 -34.09 9.54 -28.58
N ALA A 549 -34.19 10.03 -27.35
CA ALA A 549 -34.66 9.26 -26.19
C ALA A 549 -36.20 9.29 -26.00
N GLY A 550 -36.95 9.63 -27.04
CA GLY A 550 -38.40 9.83 -26.96
C GLY A 550 -38.81 11.19 -26.37
N ASN A 551 -40.11 11.50 -26.43
CA ASN A 551 -40.72 12.69 -25.78
C ASN A 551 -40.06 14.05 -26.09
N GLY A 552 -39.41 14.19 -27.26
CA GLY A 552 -38.70 15.42 -27.63
C GLY A 552 -37.32 15.58 -26.97
N LYS A 553 -36.79 14.54 -26.31
CA LYS A 553 -35.46 14.57 -25.68
C LYS A 553 -34.38 13.96 -26.57
N CYS A 554 -33.24 14.62 -26.61
CA CYS A 554 -31.98 14.11 -27.12
C CYS A 554 -31.06 13.82 -25.93
N LYS A 555 -30.35 12.69 -25.95
CA LYS A 555 -29.40 12.29 -24.89
C LYS A 555 -28.07 11.87 -25.49
N ARG A 556 -26.99 11.99 -24.71
CA ARG A 556 -25.66 11.54 -25.15
C ARG A 556 -25.59 10.01 -25.27
N CYS A 557 -24.84 9.56 -26.27
CA CYS A 557 -24.39 8.18 -26.43
C CYS A 557 -23.44 7.76 -25.30
N HIS A 558 -23.18 6.46 -25.19
CA HIS A 558 -22.09 5.94 -24.36
C HIS A 558 -20.74 6.54 -24.77
N SER A 559 -19.79 6.68 -23.83
CA SER A 559 -18.45 7.24 -24.10
C SER A 559 -17.70 6.48 -25.18
N GLU A 560 -17.92 5.16 -25.23
CA GLU A 560 -17.28 4.26 -26.19
C GLU A 560 -17.96 4.22 -27.56
N CYS A 561 -18.94 5.08 -27.85
CA CYS A 561 -19.51 5.24 -29.20
C CYS A 561 -18.70 6.27 -30.01
N ALA A 562 -18.31 5.94 -31.25
CA ALA A 562 -17.46 6.80 -32.08
C ALA A 562 -18.19 8.00 -32.70
N ASN A 563 -19.39 7.77 -33.26
CA ASN A 563 -20.10 8.75 -34.10
C ASN A 563 -21.57 8.92 -33.68
N SER A 564 -22.27 7.80 -33.55
CA SER A 564 -23.71 7.72 -33.31
C SER A 564 -24.08 6.44 -32.56
N CYS A 565 -25.30 6.42 -32.04
CA CYS A 565 -25.88 5.33 -31.29
C CYS A 565 -27.41 5.35 -31.39
N THR A 566 -28.04 4.25 -30.99
CA THR A 566 -29.50 4.09 -30.89
C THR A 566 -30.03 4.25 -29.46
N GLY A 567 -29.15 4.18 -28.45
CA GLY A 567 -29.47 4.26 -27.02
C GLY A 567 -28.23 4.56 -26.16
N PRO A 568 -28.37 4.61 -24.82
CA PRO A 568 -27.31 5.02 -23.91
C PRO A 568 -26.26 3.94 -23.61
N GLU A 569 -26.51 2.66 -23.93
CA GLU A 569 -25.65 1.56 -23.55
C GLU A 569 -24.48 1.34 -24.52
N ASN A 570 -23.38 0.77 -24.03
CA ASN A 570 -22.17 0.51 -24.83
C ASN A 570 -22.35 -0.51 -25.97
N HIS A 571 -23.51 -1.15 -26.07
CA HIS A 571 -23.88 -2.11 -27.12
C HIS A 571 -24.97 -1.57 -28.06
N GLU A 572 -25.34 -0.29 -27.91
CA GLU A 572 -26.28 0.44 -28.76
C GLU A 572 -25.56 1.48 -29.64
N CYS A 573 -24.23 1.57 -29.55
CA CYS A 573 -23.36 2.28 -30.48
C CYS A 573 -23.41 1.65 -31.88
N ASP A 574 -23.43 2.47 -32.93
CA ASP A 574 -23.22 1.96 -34.29
C ASP A 574 -21.77 1.52 -34.48
N ASP A 575 -20.82 2.35 -34.03
CA ASP A 575 -19.38 2.10 -34.03
C ASP A 575 -18.71 2.44 -32.70
N CYS A 576 -17.63 1.71 -32.40
CA CYS A 576 -16.88 1.84 -31.15
C CYS A 576 -15.74 2.86 -31.28
N ALA A 577 -15.51 3.66 -30.25
CA ALA A 577 -14.45 4.66 -30.21
C ALA A 577 -13.05 4.05 -30.03
N HIS A 578 -12.94 2.95 -29.28
CA HIS A 578 -11.69 2.25 -29.01
C HIS A 578 -11.73 0.79 -29.49
N VAL A 579 -12.30 -0.15 -28.72
CA VAL A 579 -12.36 -1.57 -29.09
C VAL A 579 -13.77 -2.15 -28.98
N ALA A 580 -14.00 -3.25 -29.69
CA ALA A 580 -15.24 -4.00 -29.68
C ALA A 580 -15.03 -5.42 -29.12
N ILE A 581 -15.96 -5.92 -28.29
CA ILE A 581 -16.06 -7.34 -27.96
C ILE A 581 -17.34 -7.92 -28.55
N LEU A 582 -17.26 -9.13 -29.10
CA LEU A 582 -18.43 -9.89 -29.56
C LEU A 582 -18.88 -10.82 -28.43
N SER A 583 -20.10 -10.62 -27.94
CA SER A 583 -20.66 -11.44 -26.86
C SER A 583 -21.09 -12.82 -27.37
N LEU A 584 -20.65 -13.87 -26.68
CA LEU A 584 -20.85 -15.26 -27.09
C LEU A 584 -22.29 -15.78 -26.94
N GLU A 585 -23.14 -15.11 -26.15
CA GLU A 585 -24.53 -15.53 -25.91
C GLU A 585 -25.53 -14.93 -26.90
N ASP A 586 -25.39 -13.65 -27.26
CA ASP A 586 -26.33 -12.90 -28.11
C ASP A 586 -25.73 -12.41 -29.43
N GLY A 587 -24.43 -12.66 -29.67
CA GLY A 587 -23.71 -12.25 -30.87
C GLY A 587 -23.48 -10.74 -31.01
N LYS A 588 -23.80 -9.93 -29.98
CA LYS A 588 -23.76 -8.46 -30.10
C LYS A 588 -22.34 -7.89 -29.92
N LYS A 589 -22.04 -6.88 -30.72
CA LYS A 589 -20.94 -5.92 -30.56
C LYS A 589 -21.18 -5.10 -29.28
N ARG A 590 -20.22 -5.07 -28.37
CA ARG A 590 -20.21 -4.16 -27.20
C ARG A 590 -18.90 -3.38 -27.21
N CYS A 591 -18.95 -2.07 -27.05
CA CYS A 591 -17.79 -1.19 -27.09
C CYS A 591 -17.14 -1.05 -25.72
N LEU A 592 -15.82 -1.09 -25.67
CA LEU A 592 -15.00 -0.98 -24.46
C LEU A 592 -13.83 -0.02 -24.72
N ASP A 593 -13.26 0.52 -23.64
CA ASP A 593 -12.06 1.37 -23.65
C ASP A 593 -10.78 0.56 -23.95
N ALA A 594 -10.69 -0.65 -23.40
CA ALA A 594 -9.62 -1.61 -23.65
C ALA A 594 -10.14 -3.05 -23.64
N CYS A 595 -9.39 -3.98 -24.25
CA CYS A 595 -9.72 -5.39 -24.17
C CYS A 595 -9.46 -5.93 -22.75
N PRO A 596 -10.33 -6.81 -22.21
CA PRO A 596 -10.12 -7.46 -20.90
C PRO A 596 -8.77 -8.19 -20.84
N GLY A 597 -8.13 -8.24 -19.68
CA GLY A 597 -6.72 -8.68 -19.51
C GLY A 597 -6.33 -10.12 -19.90
N ALA A 598 -7.24 -10.89 -20.53
CA ALA A 598 -6.99 -12.17 -21.16
C ALA A 598 -7.28 -12.15 -22.69
N MET A 599 -7.34 -10.95 -23.28
CA MET A 599 -7.68 -10.67 -24.67
C MET A 599 -6.81 -9.54 -25.24
N TYR A 600 -6.67 -9.48 -26.56
CA TYR A 600 -5.96 -8.42 -27.29
C TYR A 600 -6.84 -7.91 -28.46
N PRO A 601 -6.74 -6.64 -28.89
CA PRO A 601 -7.44 -6.14 -30.06
C PRO A 601 -6.77 -6.62 -31.36
N ASP A 602 -7.56 -7.10 -32.32
CA ASP A 602 -7.10 -7.37 -33.68
C ASP A 602 -7.04 -6.11 -34.57
N GLU A 603 -6.70 -6.29 -35.85
CA GLU A 603 -6.58 -5.21 -36.85
C GLU A 603 -7.90 -4.44 -37.09
N ASN A 604 -9.05 -4.98 -36.68
CA ASN A 604 -10.36 -4.33 -36.76
C ASN A 604 -10.81 -3.80 -35.38
N HIS A 605 -9.88 -3.73 -34.41
CA HIS A 605 -10.12 -3.41 -33.01
C HIS A 605 -11.11 -4.35 -32.29
N VAL A 606 -11.27 -5.59 -32.76
CA VAL A 606 -12.10 -6.61 -32.09
C VAL A 606 -11.25 -7.40 -31.10
N CYS A 607 -11.72 -7.55 -29.86
CA CYS A 607 -11.01 -8.28 -28.82
C CYS A 607 -11.04 -9.80 -29.08
N GLN A 608 -9.86 -10.37 -29.32
CA GLN A 608 -9.60 -11.79 -29.50
C GLN A 608 -8.93 -12.39 -28.24
N PRO A 609 -9.16 -13.66 -27.89
CA PRO A 609 -8.55 -14.28 -26.71
C PRO A 609 -7.03 -14.46 -26.85
N CYS A 610 -6.31 -14.29 -25.74
CA CYS A 610 -4.88 -14.63 -25.66
C CYS A 610 -4.63 -16.15 -25.82
N HIS A 611 -3.39 -16.53 -26.15
CA HIS A 611 -2.97 -17.92 -26.02
C HIS A 611 -3.11 -18.42 -24.57
N SER A 612 -3.49 -19.69 -24.38
CA SER A 612 -3.86 -20.24 -23.06
C SER A 612 -2.74 -20.30 -22.03
N THR A 613 -1.48 -20.14 -22.45
CA THR A 613 -0.31 -20.05 -21.55
C THR A 613 0.05 -18.62 -21.15
N CYS A 614 -0.56 -17.60 -21.76
CA CYS A 614 -0.29 -16.19 -21.46
C CYS A 614 -1.04 -15.70 -20.20
N THR A 615 -0.34 -15.03 -19.29
CA THR A 615 -0.93 -14.16 -18.27
C THR A 615 -1.10 -12.75 -18.88
N GLY A 616 -2.05 -12.63 -19.80
CA GLY A 616 -2.28 -11.43 -20.64
C GLY A 616 -1.33 -11.33 -21.85
N CYS A 617 -1.72 -10.60 -22.89
CA CYS A 617 -1.01 -10.56 -24.17
C CYS A 617 -1.22 -9.24 -24.94
N THR A 618 -0.47 -9.08 -26.04
CA THR A 618 -0.64 -8.08 -27.10
C THR A 618 -0.89 -8.73 -28.48
N GLY A 619 -1.02 -10.06 -28.53
CA GLY A 619 -1.28 -10.82 -29.75
C GLY A 619 -1.40 -12.32 -29.48
N PRO A 620 -1.58 -13.14 -30.53
CA PRO A 620 -1.91 -14.57 -30.39
C PRO A 620 -0.71 -15.47 -30.07
N SER A 621 0.53 -14.95 -30.06
CA SER A 621 1.73 -15.78 -29.81
C SER A 621 1.90 -16.13 -28.32
N ASP A 622 2.32 -17.37 -28.08
CA ASP A 622 2.76 -17.93 -26.81
C ASP A 622 4.14 -17.43 -26.32
N ILE A 623 4.80 -16.54 -27.07
CA ILE A 623 6.13 -15.99 -26.73
C ILE A 623 5.96 -14.67 -25.97
N VAL A 624 6.76 -14.45 -24.93
CA VAL A 624 6.83 -13.20 -24.18
C VAL A 624 7.46 -12.09 -25.03
N LYS A 625 6.64 -11.33 -25.76
CA LYS A 625 7.01 -10.23 -26.66
C LYS A 625 5.78 -9.43 -27.10
N GLU A 626 6.01 -8.31 -27.77
CA GLU A 626 4.98 -7.60 -28.54
C GLU A 626 4.41 -8.51 -29.64
N GLY A 627 3.07 -8.56 -29.76
CA GLY A 627 2.36 -9.53 -30.59
C GLY A 627 2.23 -10.93 -29.98
N GLY A 628 2.59 -11.09 -28.70
CA GLY A 628 2.47 -12.34 -27.94
C GLY A 628 2.11 -12.09 -26.47
N CYS A 629 2.52 -13.00 -25.58
CA CYS A 629 2.27 -12.88 -24.14
C CYS A 629 2.96 -11.66 -23.52
N ASN A 630 2.32 -11.05 -22.52
CA ASN A 630 2.91 -10.00 -21.70
C ASN A 630 3.78 -10.62 -20.58
N THR A 631 3.32 -11.75 -20.01
CA THR A 631 4.06 -12.60 -19.06
C THR A 631 3.37 -13.96 -18.95
N CYS A 632 3.93 -14.89 -18.17
CA CYS A 632 3.34 -16.19 -17.84
C CYS A 632 3.90 -16.75 -16.51
N GLU A 633 3.29 -17.80 -15.97
CA GLU A 633 3.73 -18.40 -14.69
C GLU A 633 4.99 -19.27 -14.86
N VAL A 634 5.10 -19.96 -16.00
CA VAL A 634 6.26 -20.77 -16.40
C VAL A 634 6.58 -20.49 -17.87
N GLY A 635 7.85 -20.34 -18.21
CA GLY A 635 8.31 -20.30 -19.60
C GLY A 635 9.62 -21.07 -19.81
N ILE A 636 10.07 -21.16 -21.06
CA ILE A 636 11.35 -21.76 -21.45
C ILE A 636 12.13 -20.81 -22.36
N ARG A 637 13.43 -20.65 -22.08
CA ARG A 637 14.37 -19.90 -22.92
C ARG A 637 15.20 -20.90 -23.74
N LYS A 638 14.88 -21.06 -25.03
CA LYS A 638 15.48 -22.09 -25.90
C LYS A 638 16.94 -21.83 -26.26
N ASP A 639 17.34 -20.56 -26.33
CA ASP A 639 18.72 -20.15 -26.61
C ASP A 639 19.22 -19.19 -25.48
N PRO A 640 20.44 -19.37 -24.94
CA PRO A 640 20.97 -18.48 -23.89
C PRO A 640 21.09 -17.01 -24.28
N PHE A 641 21.25 -16.73 -25.57
CA PHE A 641 21.49 -15.39 -26.13
C PHE A 641 20.19 -14.71 -26.58
N GLU A 642 19.09 -15.43 -26.72
CA GLU A 642 17.78 -14.84 -26.98
C GLU A 642 17.08 -14.34 -25.71
N THR A 643 16.43 -13.19 -25.85
CA THR A 643 15.49 -12.65 -24.85
C THR A 643 14.10 -13.29 -24.94
N ALA A 644 13.82 -14.04 -26.01
CA ALA A 644 12.55 -14.72 -26.24
C ALA A 644 12.34 -15.87 -25.25
N ILE A 645 11.20 -15.83 -24.56
CA ILE A 645 10.76 -16.88 -23.64
C ILE A 645 9.42 -17.41 -24.16
N THR A 646 9.33 -18.72 -24.41
CA THR A 646 8.08 -19.39 -24.81
C THR A 646 7.30 -19.79 -23.55
N CYS A 647 6.02 -19.44 -23.44
CA CYS A 647 5.20 -19.71 -22.25
C CYS A 647 4.65 -21.13 -22.24
N LEU A 648 4.89 -21.85 -21.13
CA LEU A 648 4.49 -23.23 -20.90
C LEU A 648 3.19 -23.32 -20.08
N PRO A 649 2.52 -24.49 -20.03
CA PRO A 649 1.39 -24.73 -19.13
C PRO A 649 1.74 -24.42 -17.66
N GLN A 650 0.81 -23.85 -16.91
CA GLN A 650 1.06 -23.35 -15.55
C GLN A 650 1.43 -24.47 -14.55
N ASP A 651 0.96 -25.68 -14.84
CA ASP A 651 1.21 -26.95 -14.15
C ASP A 651 2.57 -27.61 -14.50
N THR A 652 3.45 -26.91 -15.25
CA THR A 652 4.82 -27.37 -15.51
C THR A 652 5.67 -27.31 -14.25
N ASP A 653 5.91 -28.46 -13.60
CA ASP A 653 6.76 -28.57 -12.41
C ASP A 653 8.18 -29.09 -12.69
N SER A 654 8.46 -29.61 -13.88
CA SER A 654 9.79 -30.06 -14.31
C SER A 654 10.09 -29.66 -15.76
N CYS A 655 11.30 -29.19 -16.02
CA CYS A 655 11.78 -28.84 -17.36
C CYS A 655 12.16 -30.08 -18.19
N GLU A 656 12.23 -29.91 -19.52
CA GLU A 656 12.73 -30.95 -20.43
C GLU A 656 14.24 -31.23 -20.20
N PRO A 657 14.73 -32.46 -20.49
CA PRO A 657 16.15 -32.79 -20.34
C PRO A 657 17.07 -31.82 -21.11
N GLY A 658 18.09 -31.32 -20.41
CA GLY A 658 18.98 -30.26 -20.91
C GLY A 658 18.62 -28.85 -20.42
N TYR A 659 17.53 -28.68 -19.66
CA TYR A 659 17.16 -27.44 -18.98
C TYR A 659 16.94 -27.67 -17.49
N HIS A 660 17.17 -26.63 -16.67
CA HIS A 660 16.82 -26.61 -15.25
C HIS A 660 15.80 -25.51 -14.95
N LEU A 661 15.05 -25.66 -13.86
CA LEU A 661 14.13 -24.63 -13.41
C LEU A 661 14.91 -23.51 -12.70
N SER A 662 14.60 -22.27 -13.06
CA SER A 662 15.21 -21.03 -12.58
C SER A 662 14.11 -20.06 -12.15
N THR A 663 14.40 -19.12 -11.25
CA THR A 663 13.46 -18.05 -10.86
C THR A 663 14.11 -16.70 -11.11
N VAL A 664 13.49 -15.89 -11.96
CA VAL A 664 14.07 -14.60 -12.36
C VAL A 664 14.01 -13.61 -11.20
N SER A 665 15.15 -13.03 -10.81
CA SER A 665 15.21 -12.07 -9.69
C SER A 665 14.30 -10.87 -9.92
N SER A 666 13.47 -10.56 -8.90
CA SER A 666 12.62 -9.36 -8.87
C SER A 666 13.38 -8.03 -8.87
N THR A 667 14.72 -8.06 -8.71
CA THR A 667 15.59 -6.88 -8.88
C THR A 667 15.75 -6.45 -10.34
N ASN A 668 15.45 -7.34 -11.29
CA ASN A 668 15.61 -7.07 -12.72
C ASN A 668 14.24 -6.70 -13.30
N PRO A 669 14.00 -5.43 -13.67
CA PRO A 669 12.71 -5.02 -14.24
C PRO A 669 12.53 -5.65 -15.62
N GLY A 670 11.58 -6.59 -15.73
CA GLY A 670 11.26 -7.30 -16.96
C GLY A 670 10.01 -8.18 -16.80
N PRO A 671 9.39 -8.63 -17.91
CA PRO A 671 8.08 -9.28 -17.89
C PRO A 671 8.01 -10.57 -17.05
N MET A 672 9.12 -11.32 -16.96
CA MET A 672 9.19 -12.57 -16.18
C MET A 672 9.75 -12.39 -14.75
N ALA A 673 9.85 -11.16 -14.23
CA ALA A 673 10.39 -10.91 -12.88
C ALA A 673 9.59 -11.66 -11.80
N GLY A 674 10.28 -12.46 -10.97
CA GLY A 674 9.66 -13.34 -9.97
C GLY A 674 8.99 -14.61 -10.52
N ARG A 675 9.08 -14.89 -11.83
CA ARG A 675 8.44 -16.05 -12.48
C ARG A 675 9.42 -17.20 -12.70
N ARG A 676 8.88 -18.41 -12.92
CA ARG A 676 9.65 -19.63 -13.20
C ARG A 676 10.06 -19.66 -14.68
N VAL A 677 11.33 -19.96 -14.97
CA VAL A 677 11.83 -20.13 -16.33
C VAL A 677 12.71 -21.38 -16.40
N CYS A 678 12.48 -22.24 -17.39
CA CYS A 678 13.40 -23.30 -17.77
C CYS A 678 14.58 -22.69 -18.54
N GLU A 679 15.77 -22.72 -17.95
CA GLU A 679 17.00 -22.18 -18.51
C GLU A 679 17.98 -23.31 -18.86
N PRO A 680 18.77 -23.18 -19.95
CA PRO A 680 19.57 -24.28 -20.47
C PRO A 680 20.72 -24.65 -19.53
N CYS A 681 20.94 -25.95 -19.37
CA CYS A 681 22.07 -26.50 -18.63
C CYS A 681 23.42 -26.10 -19.24
N HIS A 682 24.48 -26.15 -18.43
CA HIS A 682 25.86 -26.06 -18.93
C HIS A 682 26.10 -27.11 -20.02
N HIS A 683 26.86 -26.77 -21.07
CA HIS A 683 26.98 -27.59 -22.29
C HIS A 683 27.47 -29.03 -22.04
N PHE A 684 28.30 -29.25 -21.00
CA PHE A 684 28.78 -30.58 -20.61
C PHE A 684 27.76 -31.42 -19.81
N CYS A 685 26.66 -30.83 -19.33
CA CYS A 685 25.58 -31.58 -18.71
C CYS A 685 24.66 -32.22 -19.78
N LEU A 686 24.06 -33.35 -19.43
CA LEU A 686 22.87 -33.88 -20.10
C LEU A 686 21.60 -33.54 -19.29
N THR A 687 21.66 -33.63 -17.96
CA THR A 687 20.67 -33.04 -17.03
C THR A 687 21.37 -32.24 -15.94
N CYS A 688 20.70 -31.26 -15.35
CA CYS A 688 21.26 -30.41 -14.29
C CYS A 688 20.18 -29.82 -13.38
N ASP A 689 20.59 -29.43 -12.17
CA ASP A 689 19.76 -28.68 -11.21
C ASP A 689 20.13 -27.18 -11.17
N GLY A 690 21.03 -26.73 -12.07
CA GLY A 690 21.52 -25.36 -12.12
C GLY A 690 22.51 -25.08 -13.27
N PRO A 691 22.89 -23.82 -13.50
CA PRO A 691 23.55 -23.38 -14.75
C PRO A 691 25.06 -23.66 -14.82
N SER A 692 25.66 -24.18 -13.75
CA SER A 692 27.10 -24.50 -13.69
C SER A 692 27.33 -26.00 -13.89
N VAL A 693 28.50 -26.35 -14.45
CA VAL A 693 28.99 -27.73 -14.52
C VAL A 693 28.98 -28.47 -13.16
N ARG A 694 29.06 -27.73 -12.04
CA ARG A 694 28.94 -28.26 -10.67
C ARG A 694 27.53 -28.74 -10.28
N TYR A 695 26.52 -28.39 -11.08
CA TYR A 695 25.12 -28.79 -10.87
C TYR A 695 24.62 -29.76 -11.94
N CYS A 696 25.50 -30.34 -12.77
CA CYS A 696 25.11 -31.44 -13.65
C CYS A 696 24.69 -32.65 -12.80
N THR A 697 23.47 -33.16 -13.03
CA THR A 697 23.00 -34.43 -12.45
C THR A 697 23.34 -35.62 -13.35
N SER A 698 23.62 -35.38 -14.64
CA SER A 698 24.29 -36.34 -15.52
C SER A 698 25.17 -35.64 -16.55
N CYS A 699 26.27 -36.29 -16.96
CA CYS A 699 27.20 -35.76 -17.95
C CYS A 699 26.83 -36.16 -19.38
N ARG A 700 27.05 -35.23 -20.32
CA ARG A 700 26.89 -35.47 -21.77
C ARG A 700 28.04 -36.28 -22.37
N TYR A 701 29.23 -36.12 -21.81
CA TYR A 701 30.47 -36.76 -22.25
C TYR A 701 31.01 -37.68 -21.14
N PHE A 702 31.91 -37.20 -20.28
CA PHE A 702 32.45 -37.98 -19.14
C PHE A 702 32.41 -37.16 -17.85
N ALA A 703 32.28 -37.82 -16.70
CA ALA A 703 32.61 -37.25 -15.40
C ALA A 703 34.10 -37.49 -15.08
N ASP A 704 34.79 -36.49 -14.56
CA ASP A 704 36.17 -36.64 -14.06
C ASP A 704 36.24 -37.36 -12.71
N LEU A 705 37.44 -37.41 -12.11
CA LEU A 705 37.67 -38.09 -10.83
C LEU A 705 37.01 -37.39 -9.63
N ASP A 706 36.73 -36.09 -9.73
CA ASP A 706 36.02 -35.29 -8.73
C ASP A 706 34.50 -35.23 -9.00
N GLY A 707 34.03 -35.81 -10.11
CA GLY A 707 32.63 -35.89 -10.53
C GLY A 707 32.15 -34.75 -11.44
N LEU A 708 33.03 -33.89 -11.92
CA LEU A 708 32.70 -32.78 -12.83
C LEU A 708 32.60 -33.26 -14.28
N CYS A 709 31.60 -32.75 -15.01
CA CYS A 709 31.42 -33.14 -16.41
C CYS A 709 32.41 -32.42 -17.34
N ILE A 710 33.18 -33.21 -18.09
CA ILE A 710 34.23 -32.78 -19.04
C ILE A 710 34.07 -33.50 -20.38
N ASP A 711 34.60 -32.92 -21.45
CA ASP A 711 34.54 -33.45 -22.82
C ASP A 711 35.57 -34.57 -23.08
N PHE A 712 36.81 -34.42 -22.58
CA PHE A 712 37.89 -35.40 -22.73
C PHE A 712 38.59 -35.69 -21.39
N CYS A 713 38.78 -36.96 -21.06
CA CYS A 713 39.50 -37.36 -19.85
C CYS A 713 40.97 -36.86 -19.85
N PRO A 714 41.52 -36.47 -18.68
CA PRO A 714 42.90 -36.03 -18.56
C PRO A 714 43.88 -37.17 -18.85
N GLN A 715 45.12 -36.85 -19.25
CA GLN A 715 46.09 -37.83 -19.79
C GLN A 715 46.43 -39.03 -18.89
N TYR A 716 46.06 -39.03 -17.60
CA TYR A 716 46.26 -40.14 -16.66
C TYR A 716 44.99 -40.97 -16.41
N ALA A 717 43.94 -40.78 -17.21
CA ALA A 717 42.68 -41.50 -17.13
C ALA A 717 42.07 -41.75 -18.52
N TYR A 718 41.33 -42.84 -18.68
CA TYR A 718 40.56 -43.16 -19.89
C TYR A 718 39.05 -43.02 -19.64
N GLY A 719 38.29 -42.71 -20.69
CA GLY A 719 36.83 -42.57 -20.59
C GLY A 719 36.12 -43.90 -20.82
N ASP A 720 35.46 -44.44 -19.79
CA ASP A 720 34.53 -45.55 -19.97
C ASP A 720 33.26 -45.06 -20.68
N ASN A 721 33.01 -45.61 -21.86
CA ASN A 721 31.85 -45.26 -22.67
C ASN A 721 30.51 -45.79 -22.14
N ILE A 722 30.52 -46.77 -21.21
CA ILE A 722 29.33 -47.34 -20.58
C ILE A 722 28.94 -46.51 -19.35
N THR A 723 29.82 -46.35 -18.36
CA THR A 723 29.50 -45.58 -17.14
C THR A 723 29.63 -44.06 -17.30
N LYS A 724 30.22 -43.60 -18.41
CA LYS A 724 30.51 -42.17 -18.69
C LYS A 724 31.35 -41.51 -17.59
N LYS A 725 32.40 -42.22 -17.16
CA LYS A 725 33.37 -41.76 -16.16
C LYS A 725 34.79 -41.89 -16.68
N CYS A 726 35.66 -40.99 -16.26
CA CYS A 726 37.10 -41.13 -16.39
C CYS A 726 37.61 -42.08 -15.30
N ILE A 727 38.27 -43.15 -15.70
CA ILE A 727 38.87 -44.15 -14.81
C ILE A 727 40.39 -43.97 -14.90
N GLN A 728 41.09 -43.94 -13.76
CA GLN A 728 42.56 -43.81 -13.77
C GLN A 728 43.21 -44.96 -14.55
N CYS A 729 44.26 -44.63 -15.29
CA CYS A 729 45.12 -45.62 -15.92
C CYS A 729 45.79 -46.52 -14.88
N HIS A 730 46.20 -47.73 -15.28
CA HIS A 730 47.06 -48.56 -14.44
C HIS A 730 48.32 -47.79 -14.01
N ALA A 731 48.82 -48.00 -12.80
CA ALA A 731 49.97 -47.25 -12.25
C ALA A 731 51.26 -47.39 -13.12
N GLU A 732 51.36 -48.50 -13.85
CA GLU A 732 52.45 -48.76 -14.80
C GLU A 732 52.25 -48.13 -16.19
N CYS A 733 51.09 -47.56 -16.49
CA CYS A 733 50.88 -46.76 -17.71
C CYS A 733 51.53 -45.37 -17.55
N ARG A 734 52.11 -44.85 -18.63
CA ARG A 734 52.64 -43.48 -18.70
C ARG A 734 51.83 -42.64 -19.69
N GLY A 735 51.15 -41.64 -19.16
CA GLY A 735 50.20 -40.85 -19.94
C GLY A 735 49.04 -41.73 -20.41
N VAL A 736 48.54 -41.45 -21.62
CA VAL A 736 47.24 -41.94 -22.09
C VAL A 736 47.18 -43.47 -22.11
N CYS A 737 46.11 -44.01 -21.55
CA CYS A 737 45.69 -45.40 -21.65
C CYS A 737 44.34 -45.49 -22.36
N PHE A 738 43.94 -46.71 -22.73
CA PHE A 738 42.61 -47.04 -23.26
C PHE A 738 41.83 -48.02 -22.36
N GLY A 739 42.40 -48.35 -21.19
CA GLY A 739 41.82 -49.27 -20.21
C GLY A 739 42.52 -49.21 -18.85
N SER A 740 42.17 -50.16 -17.97
CA SER A 740 42.60 -50.19 -16.55
C SER A 740 43.66 -51.24 -16.25
N SER A 741 43.93 -52.14 -17.18
CA SER A 741 44.99 -53.16 -17.11
C SER A 741 46.36 -52.58 -17.45
N SER A 742 47.42 -53.22 -16.95
CA SER A 742 48.81 -52.97 -17.37
C SER A 742 49.08 -53.33 -18.84
N LEU A 743 48.12 -53.95 -19.52
CA LEU A 743 48.09 -54.25 -20.95
C LEU A 743 47.46 -53.13 -21.81
N GLU A 744 46.78 -52.17 -21.18
CA GLU A 744 45.90 -51.20 -21.87
C GLU A 744 46.49 -49.78 -21.90
N CYS A 745 47.83 -49.70 -21.88
CA CYS A 745 48.62 -48.47 -21.85
C CYS A 745 49.19 -48.12 -23.24
N ASN A 746 49.26 -46.82 -23.62
CA ASN A 746 50.00 -46.44 -24.83
C ASN A 746 51.53 -46.40 -24.63
N SER A 747 52.01 -46.21 -23.40
CA SER A 747 53.42 -46.39 -23.03
C SER A 747 53.55 -46.75 -21.54
N CYS A 748 54.72 -47.23 -21.12
CA CYS A 748 54.96 -47.72 -19.75
C CYS A 748 55.78 -46.74 -18.89
N THR A 749 55.44 -46.65 -17.60
CA THR A 749 56.13 -45.85 -16.58
C THR A 749 57.48 -46.43 -16.19
N ASN A 750 57.61 -47.76 -16.16
CA ASN A 750 58.86 -48.46 -15.84
C ASN A 750 59.34 -49.31 -17.03
N PHE A 751 58.94 -50.58 -17.13
CA PHE A 751 59.42 -51.52 -18.16
C PHE A 751 58.29 -52.04 -19.04
N LYS A 752 58.60 -52.38 -20.30
CA LYS A 752 57.73 -53.19 -21.19
C LYS A 752 58.16 -54.66 -21.18
N ILE A 753 57.17 -55.55 -21.23
CA ILE A 753 57.33 -56.94 -21.67
C ILE A 753 56.50 -57.12 -22.93
N TYR A 754 57.13 -57.36 -24.09
CA TYR A 754 56.40 -57.67 -25.32
C TYR A 754 55.76 -59.07 -25.23
N LEU A 755 54.56 -59.22 -25.78
CA LEU A 755 53.76 -60.45 -25.72
C LEU A 755 53.67 -61.18 -27.08
N ASP A 756 54.08 -60.50 -28.14
CA ASP A 756 54.09 -60.94 -29.53
C ASP A 756 55.47 -60.70 -30.18
N GLU A 757 55.85 -61.54 -31.15
CA GLU A 757 57.11 -61.37 -31.88
C GLU A 757 57.11 -60.12 -32.78
N GLU A 758 55.92 -59.64 -33.17
CA GLU A 758 55.73 -58.39 -33.93
C GLU A 758 55.85 -57.12 -33.06
N LYS A 759 55.95 -57.26 -31.73
CA LYS A 759 56.11 -56.19 -30.74
C LYS A 759 55.02 -55.12 -30.77
N GLN A 760 53.79 -55.49 -31.10
CA GLN A 760 52.61 -54.61 -31.09
C GLN A 760 51.86 -54.64 -29.75
N GLN A 761 51.99 -55.71 -28.96
CA GLN A 761 51.33 -55.89 -27.67
C GLN A 761 52.36 -55.99 -26.55
N PHE A 762 52.17 -55.23 -25.47
CA PHE A 762 53.08 -55.25 -24.32
C PHE A 762 52.34 -55.12 -23.00
N ASN A 763 52.98 -55.64 -21.95
CA ASN A 763 52.57 -55.52 -20.56
C ASN A 763 53.54 -54.58 -19.83
N CYS A 764 53.02 -53.55 -19.15
CA CYS A 764 53.83 -52.65 -18.35
C CYS A 764 54.08 -53.20 -16.94
N THR A 765 55.34 -53.28 -16.50
CA THR A 765 55.70 -53.81 -15.17
C THR A 765 56.66 -52.89 -14.38
N PRO A 766 56.56 -52.87 -13.03
CA PRO A 766 57.44 -52.06 -12.18
C PRO A 766 58.89 -52.58 -12.12
N GLY A 767 59.10 -53.83 -12.54
CA GLY A 767 60.39 -54.49 -12.58
C GLY A 767 60.33 -55.68 -13.53
N CYS A 768 61.50 -56.12 -14.00
CA CYS A 768 61.59 -57.27 -14.88
C CYS A 768 61.46 -58.60 -14.11
N PRO A 769 60.66 -59.56 -14.60
CA PRO A 769 60.48 -60.86 -13.94
C PRO A 769 61.73 -61.73 -14.08
N ALA A 770 61.89 -62.72 -13.21
CA ALA A 770 63.04 -63.63 -13.21
C ALA A 770 63.19 -64.46 -14.51
N SER A 771 62.16 -64.52 -15.35
CA SER A 771 62.19 -65.15 -16.69
C SER A 771 62.76 -64.25 -17.79
N LEU A 772 62.80 -62.93 -17.58
CA LEU A 772 63.31 -61.91 -18.51
C LEU A 772 64.16 -60.88 -17.73
N PRO A 773 65.23 -61.30 -17.02
CA PRO A 773 65.85 -60.48 -15.98
C PRO A 773 66.71 -59.32 -16.49
N TYR A 774 67.00 -59.25 -17.79
CA TYR A 774 67.87 -58.23 -18.37
C TYR A 774 67.08 -57.02 -18.87
N GLN A 775 67.72 -55.86 -18.85
CA GLN A 775 67.15 -54.60 -19.32
C GLN A 775 67.91 -54.13 -20.58
N VAL A 776 67.19 -53.93 -21.67
CA VAL A 776 67.73 -53.47 -22.97
C VAL A 776 66.93 -52.29 -23.48
N ARG A 777 67.49 -51.46 -24.36
CA ARG A 777 66.75 -50.27 -24.85
C ARG A 777 65.68 -50.68 -25.84
N ASP A 778 64.53 -50.03 -25.76
CA ASP A 778 63.43 -50.28 -26.69
C ASP A 778 63.80 -49.79 -28.10
N SER A 779 64.17 -50.73 -28.98
CA SER A 779 64.56 -50.42 -30.35
C SER A 779 63.39 -50.01 -31.24
N ASN A 780 62.14 -50.16 -30.79
CA ASN A 780 60.93 -49.89 -31.57
C ASN A 780 60.34 -48.47 -31.37
N THR A 781 60.86 -47.67 -30.44
CA THR A 781 60.33 -46.31 -30.15
C THR A 781 61.45 -45.33 -29.79
N ASP A 782 61.32 -44.05 -30.18
CA ASP A 782 62.21 -42.95 -29.73
C ASP A 782 62.18 -42.69 -28.20
N GLU A 783 61.36 -43.42 -27.44
CA GLU A 783 61.41 -43.42 -25.98
C GLU A 783 62.67 -44.13 -25.47
N ASN A 784 63.62 -43.35 -24.94
CA ASN A 784 64.89 -43.83 -24.36
C ASN A 784 64.66 -44.60 -23.02
N ARG A 785 64.00 -45.76 -23.09
CA ARG A 785 63.51 -46.57 -21.98
C ARG A 785 63.82 -48.06 -22.17
N ASN A 786 63.66 -48.83 -21.09
CA ASN A 786 64.09 -50.22 -21.04
C ASN A 786 62.93 -51.20 -21.22
N VAL A 787 63.15 -52.24 -22.01
CA VAL A 787 62.29 -53.44 -22.07
C VAL A 787 62.98 -54.62 -21.38
N CYS A 788 62.19 -55.56 -20.89
CA CYS A 788 62.70 -56.77 -20.24
C CYS A 788 63.03 -57.84 -21.27
N ALA A 789 64.20 -58.45 -21.16
CA ALA A 789 64.75 -59.42 -22.11
C ALA A 789 65.46 -60.59 -21.40
N ASP A 790 65.69 -61.67 -22.15
CA ASP A 790 66.48 -62.84 -21.74
C ASP A 790 67.90 -62.83 -22.35
N GLU A 791 68.66 -63.91 -22.14
CA GLU A 791 70.00 -64.11 -22.71
C GLU A 791 70.00 -64.28 -24.26
N SER A 792 68.84 -64.39 -24.91
CA SER A 792 68.76 -64.53 -26.37
C SER A 792 68.86 -63.18 -27.10
N HIS A 793 68.52 -62.08 -26.43
CA HIS A 793 68.45 -60.76 -27.06
C HIS A 793 69.85 -60.22 -27.44
N PRO A 794 70.07 -59.70 -28.67
CA PRO A 794 71.40 -59.34 -29.15
C PRO A 794 72.17 -58.33 -28.27
N GLU A 795 71.47 -57.33 -27.71
CA GLU A 795 72.11 -56.38 -26.77
C GLU A 795 72.53 -57.05 -25.44
N VAL A 796 71.79 -58.05 -24.96
CA VAL A 796 72.14 -58.82 -23.76
C VAL A 796 73.37 -59.68 -24.03
N GLN A 797 73.45 -60.31 -25.20
CA GLN A 797 74.63 -61.08 -25.60
C GLN A 797 75.88 -60.20 -25.71
N LEU A 798 75.76 -58.98 -26.26
CA LEU A 798 76.83 -57.98 -26.28
C LEU A 798 77.25 -57.50 -24.87
N MET A 799 76.31 -57.35 -23.95
CA MET A 799 76.63 -57.03 -22.55
C MET A 799 77.31 -58.21 -21.83
N LEU A 800 76.80 -59.43 -21.99
CA LEU A 800 77.38 -60.65 -21.43
C LEU A 800 78.75 -61.01 -22.04
N GLN A 801 79.04 -60.56 -23.27
CA GLN A 801 80.38 -60.60 -23.86
C GLN A 801 81.32 -59.60 -23.17
N LYS A 802 80.94 -58.32 -23.05
CA LYS A 802 81.75 -57.30 -22.36
C LYS A 802 82.06 -57.63 -20.90
N ASP A 803 81.11 -58.23 -20.17
CA ASP A 803 81.31 -58.68 -18.78
C ASP A 803 82.18 -59.95 -18.66
N ARG A 804 82.37 -60.69 -19.75
CA ARG A 804 83.35 -61.79 -19.85
C ARG A 804 84.75 -61.31 -20.24
N GLU A 805 84.86 -60.16 -20.92
CA GLU A 805 86.14 -59.60 -21.38
C GLU A 805 86.81 -58.62 -20.39
N SER A 806 86.09 -58.10 -19.39
CA SER A 806 86.58 -57.02 -18.50
C SER A 806 87.29 -57.46 -17.21
N LYS A 807 87.61 -58.75 -17.02
CA LYS A 807 88.21 -59.28 -15.77
C LYS A 807 89.74 -59.46 -15.82
N GLY A 808 90.44 -58.33 -15.92
CA GLY A 808 91.90 -58.17 -15.80
C GLY A 808 92.34 -56.90 -16.54
N GLU A 809 93.18 -55.99 -16.04
CA GLU A 809 93.98 -55.94 -14.79
C GLU A 809 94.08 -54.46 -14.29
N LYS A 810 94.93 -54.14 -13.30
CA LYS A 810 95.22 -52.77 -12.78
C LYS A 810 96.74 -52.45 -12.96
N PRO A 811 97.35 -51.27 -12.62
CA PRO A 811 96.85 -50.03 -11.98
C PRO A 811 97.44 -48.66 -12.45
N ARG A 812 96.91 -47.54 -11.88
CA ARG A 812 97.59 -46.29 -11.39
C ARG A 812 98.38 -45.27 -12.29
N TYR A 813 97.87 -44.02 -12.27
CA TYR A 813 98.50 -42.71 -11.89
C TYR A 813 99.41 -41.81 -12.80
N ILE A 814 99.08 -40.50 -12.75
CA ILE A 814 99.91 -39.24 -12.80
C ILE A 814 100.37 -38.64 -14.16
N GLY A 815 100.02 -37.35 -14.36
CA GLY A 815 100.79 -36.30 -15.08
C GLY A 815 100.56 -36.14 -16.61
N ASP A 816 100.69 -34.95 -17.20
CA ASP A 816 100.61 -33.58 -16.65
C ASP A 816 100.36 -32.49 -17.75
N GLU A 817 100.19 -31.23 -17.34
CA GLU A 817 100.05 -29.93 -18.08
C GLU A 817 100.30 -29.85 -19.62
N THR A 818 99.59 -29.01 -20.42
CA THR A 818 99.77 -27.53 -20.47
C THR A 818 98.79 -26.79 -21.45
N ASN A 819 98.36 -25.56 -21.08
CA ASN A 819 98.20 -24.29 -21.86
C ASN A 819 97.48 -24.23 -23.26
N THR A 820 96.77 -23.15 -23.69
CA THR A 820 96.51 -21.80 -23.12
C THR A 820 95.30 -21.05 -23.78
N ALA A 821 94.47 -20.38 -22.94
CA ALA A 821 93.84 -19.03 -23.11
C ALA A 821 92.91 -18.73 -24.35
N ILE A 822 92.13 -17.63 -24.48
CA ILE A 822 92.08 -16.25 -23.91
C ILE A 822 90.62 -15.72 -23.73
N ARG A 823 90.28 -15.14 -22.55
CA ARG A 823 89.21 -14.12 -22.22
C ARG A 823 87.72 -14.46 -22.53
N ARG A 824 86.67 -13.91 -21.89
CA ARG A 824 86.40 -12.79 -20.92
C ARG A 824 84.97 -13.03 -20.30
N GLU A 825 84.46 -12.47 -19.18
CA GLU A 825 84.99 -11.67 -18.04
C GLU A 825 83.99 -11.71 -16.82
N GLU A 826 84.50 -11.42 -15.62
CA GLU A 826 83.97 -10.84 -14.34
C GLU A 826 82.45 -10.58 -14.05
N GLU A 827 81.93 -10.63 -12.80
CA GLU A 827 82.36 -11.23 -11.50
C GLU A 827 81.17 -11.23 -10.47
N ASP A 828 80.90 -12.36 -9.81
CA ASP A 828 80.94 -12.65 -8.34
C ASP A 828 80.43 -11.65 -7.23
N HIS A 829 79.98 -12.04 -6.01
CA HIS A 829 79.97 -13.36 -5.31
C HIS A 829 79.05 -13.47 -4.03
N HIS A 830 78.77 -14.72 -3.59
CA HIS A 830 78.70 -15.25 -2.19
C HIS A 830 77.47 -15.19 -1.22
N CYS A 831 77.61 -15.96 -0.13
CA CYS A 831 76.67 -16.42 0.93
C CYS A 831 76.66 -15.50 2.21
N ASP A 832 76.15 -15.80 3.43
CA ASP A 832 75.59 -17.02 4.10
C ASP A 832 74.57 -16.67 5.23
N ARG A 833 74.68 -17.21 6.47
CA ARG A 833 73.57 -17.46 7.43
C ARG A 833 73.71 -16.88 8.86
N PHE A 834 72.55 -16.86 9.56
CA PHE A 834 72.31 -16.89 11.04
C PHE A 834 72.44 -15.62 11.94
N HIS A 835 71.29 -15.25 12.55
CA HIS A 835 71.01 -14.87 13.96
C HIS A 835 71.68 -13.70 14.76
N HIS A 836 70.79 -12.76 15.18
CA HIS A 836 70.55 -12.24 16.55
C HIS A 836 71.37 -11.09 17.25
N LEU A 837 70.56 -10.12 17.74
CA LEU A 837 70.56 -9.45 19.07
C LEU A 837 71.34 -8.12 19.38
N ARG A 838 70.52 -7.07 19.58
CA ARG A 838 70.49 -6.07 20.69
C ARG A 838 71.27 -4.73 20.66
N HIS A 839 70.45 -3.66 20.80
CA HIS A 839 70.64 -2.38 21.54
C HIS A 839 71.63 -1.29 21.07
N SER A 840 71.08 -0.15 20.60
CA SER A 840 71.31 1.20 21.21
C SER A 840 70.31 2.25 20.68
N VAL A 841 70.11 3.33 21.44
CA VAL A 841 69.18 4.49 21.25
C VAL A 841 69.90 5.69 21.91
N PRO A 842 70.03 6.93 21.33
CA PRO A 842 68.95 7.84 20.87
C PRO A 842 69.28 8.59 19.53
N GLY A 843 68.50 9.56 19.00
CA GLY A 843 67.15 10.06 19.29
C GLY A 843 66.98 11.59 19.08
N TRP A 844 65.76 12.05 18.72
CA TRP A 844 65.29 13.47 18.56
C TRP A 844 66.01 14.30 17.46
N THR A 845 65.38 15.12 16.60
CA THR A 845 64.10 15.87 16.61
C THR A 845 63.36 15.73 15.25
N LEU A 846 62.05 15.93 15.03
CA LEU A 846 60.99 16.82 15.54
C LEU A 846 60.97 18.28 15.00
N THR A 847 60.25 18.52 13.89
CA THR A 847 59.66 19.85 13.56
C THR A 847 58.39 19.81 12.68
N LEU A 848 57.56 18.76 12.80
CA LEU A 848 56.28 18.64 12.05
C LEU A 848 55.15 19.52 12.62
N PHE A 849 55.49 20.76 13.03
CA PHE A 849 54.58 21.72 13.67
C PHE A 849 54.76 23.17 13.18
N GLY A 850 55.50 23.36 12.07
CA GLY A 850 55.79 24.67 11.47
C GLY A 850 54.71 25.24 10.53
N TYR A 851 53.70 24.45 10.16
CA TYR A 851 52.51 24.92 9.42
C TYR A 851 51.27 25.01 10.34
N TYR A 852 51.52 25.41 11.59
CA TYR A 852 50.46 25.83 12.51
C TYR A 852 50.07 27.28 12.18
N CYS A 853 48.76 27.57 12.17
CA CYS A 853 48.15 28.82 11.65
C CYS A 853 48.34 29.04 10.13
N GLN A 854 47.27 29.21 9.33
CA GLN A 854 45.99 29.80 9.71
C GLN A 854 44.79 28.84 9.63
N LYS A 855 44.32 28.48 10.83
CA LYS A 855 42.97 28.80 11.33
C LYS A 855 41.73 28.40 10.49
N ARG A 856 41.08 27.36 11.00
CA ARG A 856 39.66 27.43 11.42
C ARG A 856 39.23 28.85 11.84
N ALA A 857 38.13 29.36 11.29
CA ALA A 857 36.96 29.83 12.07
C ALA A 857 35.89 30.47 11.17
N LYS A 858 34.61 30.23 11.48
CA LYS A 858 33.40 30.77 10.81
C LYS A 858 33.21 30.26 9.37
N ALA A 859 32.00 30.13 8.82
CA ALA A 859 30.66 29.93 9.39
C ALA A 859 29.73 29.47 8.23
N LYS A 860 28.42 29.46 8.47
CA LYS A 860 27.33 29.45 7.46
C LYS A 860 27.68 30.39 6.27
N GLU A 861 27.19 30.17 5.04
CA GLU A 861 25.77 30.06 4.69
C GLU A 861 25.58 29.70 3.20
N LYS A 862 24.36 29.31 2.79
CA LYS A 862 23.89 29.01 1.42
C LYS A 862 24.40 27.69 0.80
N THR A 863 23.61 26.63 0.56
CA THR A 863 22.24 26.25 1.01
C THR A 863 21.16 27.32 0.89
N ALA A 864 21.00 27.91 -0.29
CA ALA A 864 19.95 28.90 -0.57
C ALA A 864 19.40 28.86 -2.01
N GLU A 865 19.45 27.71 -2.70
CA GLU A 865 18.87 27.58 -4.05
C GLU A 865 18.26 26.19 -4.34
N LEU A 866 17.62 25.56 -3.34
CA LEU A 866 16.58 24.56 -3.61
C LEU A 866 15.42 24.53 -2.60
N THR A 867 15.34 25.51 -1.70
CA THR A 867 14.23 25.67 -0.74
C THR A 867 13.17 26.64 -1.30
N ALA A 868 12.80 26.46 -2.57
CA ALA A 868 11.99 27.42 -3.34
C ALA A 868 10.81 26.83 -4.12
N ARG A 869 10.52 25.52 -3.98
CA ARG A 869 9.30 24.88 -4.53
C ARG A 869 8.71 23.85 -3.57
N MET A 870 7.52 24.18 -3.06
CA MET A 870 6.39 23.37 -2.56
C MET A 870 6.69 22.01 -1.86
N THR A 871 6.31 21.67 -0.62
CA THR A 871 5.19 22.01 0.32
C THR A 871 3.79 21.47 -0.04
N GLY A 872 3.23 20.58 0.81
CA GLY A 872 1.91 19.93 0.68
C GLY A 872 2.03 18.46 0.22
N TYR A 873 1.77 17.37 0.98
CA TYR A 873 1.02 17.09 2.23
C TYR A 873 -0.51 16.91 2.08
N ASP A 874 -0.99 15.69 2.30
CA ASP A 874 -2.31 15.36 2.89
C ASP A 874 -2.37 13.87 3.33
N ASP A 875 -3.23 13.54 4.31
CA ASP A 875 -3.22 12.25 5.05
C ASP A 875 -4.65 11.84 5.50
N ILE A 876 -5.03 10.54 5.48
CA ILE A 876 -6.45 10.10 5.70
C ILE A 876 -6.66 8.82 6.57
N GLU A 877 -6.83 9.02 7.88
CA GLU A 877 -7.94 8.50 8.73
C GLU A 877 -8.16 6.93 8.89
N PRO A 878 -9.30 6.33 9.37
CA PRO A 878 -9.39 5.82 10.76
C PRO A 878 -9.97 4.36 11.00
N ILE A 879 -10.57 4.10 12.21
CA ILE A 879 -11.66 3.14 12.64
C ILE A 879 -11.33 1.64 13.08
N THR A 880 -12.20 1.04 13.94
CA THR A 880 -12.25 -0.31 14.65
C THR A 880 -13.50 -1.17 14.20
N PRO A 881 -14.20 -2.17 14.87
CA PRO A 881 -14.22 -2.81 16.25
C PRO A 881 -14.74 -4.33 16.37
N THR A 882 -15.41 -4.74 17.49
CA THR A 882 -16.23 -6.00 17.84
C THR A 882 -15.51 -7.16 18.59
N ASN A 883 -16.08 -8.27 19.18
CA ASN A 883 -17.41 -8.98 19.32
C ASN A 883 -17.42 -9.81 20.69
N ALA A 884 -18.38 -10.57 21.31
CA ALA A 884 -19.86 -10.95 21.35
C ALA A 884 -20.13 -11.77 22.70
N GLN A 885 -21.25 -11.91 23.45
CA GLN A 885 -22.61 -11.27 23.69
C GLN A 885 -23.36 -11.84 24.98
N PRO A 886 -24.15 -11.08 25.82
CA PRO A 886 -24.78 -11.58 27.09
C PRO A 886 -26.33 -11.75 27.19
N ASP A 887 -26.81 -12.35 28.31
CA ASP A 887 -28.12 -13.04 28.55
C ASP A 887 -29.30 -12.20 29.16
N LEU A 888 -30.54 -12.74 29.11
CA LEU A 888 -31.83 -12.04 29.09
C LEU A 888 -32.69 -12.06 30.39
N ALA A 889 -32.29 -12.78 31.45
CA ALA A 889 -33.19 -13.23 32.52
C ALA A 889 -33.84 -12.18 33.47
N LYS A 890 -33.70 -10.86 33.26
CA LYS A 890 -34.10 -9.82 34.25
C LYS A 890 -34.71 -8.51 33.70
N LEU A 891 -35.47 -8.52 32.60
CA LEU A 891 -36.16 -7.32 32.09
C LEU A 891 -37.68 -7.47 32.01
N ARG A 892 -38.40 -6.47 32.56
CA ARG A 892 -39.86 -6.27 32.45
C ARG A 892 -40.11 -4.92 31.77
N LEU A 893 -40.92 -4.90 30.71
CA LEU A 893 -41.40 -3.64 30.13
C LEU A 893 -42.51 -3.01 31.00
N ILE A 894 -42.50 -1.68 31.01
CA ILE A 894 -43.53 -0.80 31.58
C ILE A 894 -44.11 0.00 30.40
N LYS A 895 -45.43 0.13 30.31
CA LYS A 895 -46.11 0.81 29.18
C LYS A 895 -46.25 2.30 29.44
N GLU A 896 -46.31 3.13 28.39
CA GLU A 896 -46.36 4.60 28.58
C GLU A 896 -47.62 5.06 29.33
N SER A 897 -48.73 4.31 29.24
CA SER A 897 -49.95 4.51 30.03
C SER A 897 -49.74 4.41 31.55
N GLU A 898 -48.65 3.80 32.00
CA GLU A 898 -48.32 3.59 33.42
C GLU A 898 -47.48 4.76 34.01
N LEU A 899 -47.16 5.79 33.20
CA LEU A 899 -46.28 6.91 33.57
C LEU A 899 -47.03 8.24 33.74
N ARG A 900 -47.28 8.65 35.00
CA ARG A 900 -47.73 10.04 35.30
C ARG A 900 -46.56 11.03 35.21
N LYS A 901 -46.54 11.83 34.15
CA LYS A 901 -45.53 12.86 33.85
C LYS A 901 -45.63 14.02 34.87
N GLY A 902 -44.53 14.34 35.54
CA GLY A 902 -44.40 15.50 36.43
C GLY A 902 -43.58 16.63 35.78
N GLY A 903 -43.23 17.67 36.55
CA GLY A 903 -42.59 18.89 36.02
C GLY A 903 -41.32 18.65 35.20
N ILE A 904 -41.10 19.47 34.17
CA ILE A 904 -40.00 19.35 33.21
C ILE A 904 -38.63 19.50 33.91
N ILE A 905 -37.67 18.66 33.53
CA ILE A 905 -36.26 18.74 33.96
C ILE A 905 -35.43 19.50 32.93
N GLY A 906 -35.74 19.36 31.64
CA GLY A 906 -35.10 20.09 30.54
C GLY A 906 -35.59 19.63 29.17
N SER A 907 -35.21 20.38 28.14
CA SER A 907 -35.59 20.14 26.74
C SER A 907 -34.38 20.32 25.81
N GLY A 908 -34.33 19.56 24.73
CA GLY A 908 -33.27 19.65 23.72
C GLY A 908 -33.67 19.02 22.38
N ALA A 909 -32.71 18.86 21.48
CA ALA A 909 -32.95 18.46 20.07
C ALA A 909 -33.59 17.07 19.87
N PHE A 910 -33.72 16.25 20.92
CA PHE A 910 -34.40 14.94 20.89
C PHE A 910 -35.58 14.87 21.89
N GLY A 911 -36.14 16.01 22.30
CA GLY A 911 -37.38 16.09 23.08
C GLY A 911 -37.24 16.70 24.48
N THR A 912 -38.33 16.62 25.25
CA THR A 912 -38.47 17.18 26.60
C THR A 912 -38.54 16.08 27.64
N VAL A 913 -37.69 16.17 28.68
CA VAL A 913 -37.60 15.18 29.76
C VAL A 913 -38.39 15.65 30.99
N TYR A 914 -39.30 14.81 31.46
CA TYR A 914 -40.23 15.10 32.57
C TYR A 914 -39.81 14.36 33.85
N LYS A 915 -39.96 15.01 35.01
CA LYS A 915 -39.68 14.39 36.31
C LYS A 915 -40.81 13.43 36.70
N VAL A 916 -40.59 12.14 36.53
CA VAL A 916 -41.53 11.11 37.01
C VAL A 916 -41.59 11.17 38.55
N LYS A 917 -42.76 11.52 39.10
CA LYS A 917 -43.06 11.27 40.52
C LYS A 917 -43.51 9.82 40.65
N ARG A 918 -42.77 8.99 41.39
CA ARG A 918 -43.38 7.76 41.94
C ARG A 918 -44.52 8.19 42.85
N CYS A 919 -45.68 7.54 42.71
CA CYS A 919 -46.66 7.54 43.79
C CYS A 919 -46.03 6.81 44.98
N ARG A 920 -46.28 7.30 46.20
CA ARG A 920 -46.02 6.52 47.41
C ARG A 920 -47.17 5.52 47.56
N ASP A 921 -46.88 4.34 48.05
CA ASP A 921 -47.82 3.23 48.08
C ASP A 921 -49.09 3.60 48.86
N SER A 922 -50.24 3.17 48.35
CA SER A 922 -51.52 3.18 49.05
C SER A 922 -52.16 1.82 48.79
N PRO A 923 -52.46 1.03 49.84
CA PRO A 923 -52.87 -0.35 49.66
C PRO A 923 -54.33 -0.42 49.22
N HIS A 924 -54.58 -0.91 48.01
CA HIS A 924 -55.71 -1.76 47.61
C HIS A 924 -55.59 -2.10 46.12
N TRP A 925 -56.00 -3.33 45.76
CA TRP A 925 -55.99 -3.93 44.42
C TRP A 925 -54.58 -4.24 43.88
#